data_AF-A0A165FE83-F1
#
_entry.id   AF-A0A165FE83-F1
#
_cell.length_a   1.000
_cell.length_b   1.000
_cell.length_c   1.000
_cell.angle_alpha   90.00
_cell.angle_beta   90.00
_cell.angle_gamma   90.00
#
_symmetry.space_group_name_H-M   'P 1'
#
loop_
_entity.id
_entity.type
_entity.pdbx_description
1 polymer ?
#
loop_
_entity_poly.entity_id
_entity_poly.type
_entity_poly.pdbx_seq_one_letter_code
_entity_poly.pdbx_strand_id
1 'polypeptide(L)'
;MDPLFHKFGFGVKREMPYDAVHHAFEHHARLQPHALAVEHLHESITYEQLDKAANRLAHRLRARGVLPGSRVCLLVQRSISMVVAILATLKAGAAYVPLDGGIVTDSTLDHVLHDSAAVLTLALSTFVHRVQDRNYLCLETVIAQDEADDADCSKPPDLTSPRDGVYVIYTSGTTGKPKGVDVMHRNVVNLVCLSPGNVGMRPGLRVAQLLNIAFDMCAWEVLGSLANGCTLVLRGKTAAEWKAVMKTVHVVIATPSVLGQYDPADYPNIKFAATAGEVCPQSLADAWSKTGQFFNSCGPTEITIVNTVQPHTLGAPLSIGVPTPNNNVYVLDEHRNPLPIGEPGLMWAGGAGITRGYINLPDKTAERYCLDPFANDGSMMFNTGDIGRWRADGQLEHLGRADDQVKVKGFRVELDGVGAAMETCSSVKVATALLIGKDLWGFFTPATTSPSEVKVAAAKIQPYYAVPSRYMALPEFPHTANGKIDKRALRRLAEMQIEQTAAAALAATANEKTHARRSSAHTKPLASTSHGHAHGSFLVAGHIAKRSISEHGTAQPSAGPSRLLTLRAPVSVDLTSTSSPSPQVQFQACKCEQSPLSSQIHTVAVSVSGLDVRRRGVEVLSIHPTKTDAWVVPTDPGRTLEVGRRATCVFFIVGGHIKSSSHLKVSSLCLGCNGWALNSTSSLSKRADAPRTIAKELITDLACTLMNQSGVDIVRIVSDSQTSHAVVNEFGHRGVPVVLQAVN
;
A
#
# COMPACT_ATOMS: atom_id res chain seq x y z
N MET A 1 -48.37 5.98 7.13
CA MET A 1 -46.89 5.95 7.06
C MET A 1 -46.38 5.71 8.46
N ASP A 2 -45.46 4.77 8.64
CA ASP A 2 -44.93 4.39 9.95
C ASP A 2 -44.17 5.58 10.57
N PRO A 3 -44.50 6.05 11.79
CA PRO A 3 -43.83 7.17 12.46
C PRO A 3 -42.32 6.97 12.63
N LEU A 4 -41.80 5.75 12.50
CA LEU A 4 -40.41 5.41 12.79
C LEU A 4 -39.43 5.82 11.67
N PHE A 5 -39.89 5.84 10.41
CA PHE A 5 -39.13 6.39 9.28
C PHE A 5 -38.77 7.87 9.53
N HIS A 6 -39.74 8.68 9.95
CA HIS A 6 -39.52 10.09 10.27
C HIS A 6 -38.73 10.29 11.56
N LYS A 7 -38.75 9.31 12.47
CA LYS A 7 -38.04 9.41 13.74
C LYS A 7 -36.54 9.17 13.62
N PHE A 8 -36.12 8.25 12.75
CA PHE A 8 -34.72 7.78 12.70
C PHE A 8 -34.01 7.99 11.36
N GLY A 9 -34.78 8.14 10.27
CA GLY A 9 -34.21 8.34 8.93
C GLY A 9 -33.59 9.72 8.70
N PHE A 10 -33.90 10.70 9.56
CA PHE A 10 -33.38 12.06 9.45
C PHE A 10 -32.32 12.32 10.51
N GLY A 11 -31.11 12.64 10.07
CA GLY A 11 -30.05 13.11 10.95
C GLY A 11 -30.39 14.45 11.55
N VAL A 12 -29.90 14.69 12.76
CA VAL A 12 -30.11 15.96 13.47
C VAL A 12 -29.59 17.12 12.61
N LYS A 13 -30.42 18.14 12.41
CA LYS A 13 -30.01 19.35 11.71
C LYS A 13 -29.01 20.14 12.56
N ARG A 14 -27.89 20.53 11.96
CA ARG A 14 -26.84 21.35 12.59
C ARG A 14 -26.32 22.37 11.59
N GLU A 15 -26.02 23.56 12.08
CA GLU A 15 -25.34 24.58 11.30
C GLU A 15 -23.91 24.13 10.94
N MET A 16 -23.45 24.47 9.74
CA MET A 16 -22.08 24.20 9.32
C MET A 16 -21.16 25.22 9.99
N PRO A 17 -20.13 24.80 10.73
CA PRO A 17 -19.26 25.73 11.46
C PRO A 17 -18.30 26.50 10.55
N TYR A 18 -18.11 26.06 9.31
CA TYR A 18 -17.19 26.63 8.33
C TYR A 18 -17.75 26.50 6.91
N ASP A 19 -17.36 27.41 6.02
CA ASP A 19 -17.71 27.33 4.61
C ASP A 19 -16.84 26.32 3.86
N ALA A 20 -15.53 26.29 4.16
CA ALA A 20 -14.59 25.36 3.59
C ALA A 20 -13.78 24.61 4.66
N VAL A 21 -13.46 23.35 4.39
CA VAL A 21 -12.68 22.49 5.31
C VAL A 21 -11.30 23.07 5.67
N HIS A 22 -10.65 23.80 4.75
CA HIS A 22 -9.37 24.43 5.04
C HIS A 22 -9.53 25.69 5.92
N HIS A 23 -10.72 26.31 6.00
CA HIS A 23 -10.99 27.38 6.98
C HIS A 23 -10.95 26.85 8.41
N ALA A 24 -11.41 25.62 8.65
CA ALA A 24 -11.31 24.95 9.95
C ALA A 24 -9.85 24.72 10.33
N PHE A 25 -9.02 24.28 9.38
CA PHE A 25 -7.57 24.18 9.57
C PHE A 25 -6.94 25.54 9.92
N GLU A 26 -7.25 26.58 9.15
CA GLU A 26 -6.72 27.94 9.38
C GLU A 26 -7.14 28.50 10.74
N HIS A 27 -8.36 28.21 11.19
CA HIS A 27 -8.81 28.56 12.53
C HIS A 27 -7.89 27.94 13.60
N HIS A 28 -7.60 26.64 13.50
CA HIS A 28 -6.67 25.99 14.41
C HIS A 28 -5.23 26.45 14.25
N ALA A 29 -4.78 26.76 13.03
CA ALA A 29 -3.44 27.29 12.80
C ALA A 29 -3.21 28.65 13.47
N ARG A 30 -4.25 29.49 13.55
CA ARG A 30 -4.20 30.76 14.31
C ARG A 30 -4.25 30.55 15.82
N LEU A 31 -5.05 29.61 16.31
CA LEU A 31 -5.23 29.41 17.76
C LEU A 31 -4.07 28.65 18.43
N GLN A 32 -3.39 27.77 17.69
CA GLN A 32 -2.30 26.93 18.23
C GLN A 32 -1.13 26.80 17.25
N PRO A 33 -0.49 27.92 16.85
CA PRO A 33 0.52 27.94 15.79
C PRO A 33 1.71 27.00 16.06
N HIS A 34 2.11 26.86 17.33
CA HIS A 34 3.27 26.06 17.74
C HIS A 34 2.92 24.60 18.09
N ALA A 35 1.65 24.20 18.03
CA ALA A 35 1.27 22.81 18.20
C ALA A 35 1.69 21.97 16.99
N LEU A 36 2.01 20.69 17.20
CA LEU A 36 2.34 19.77 16.11
C LEU A 36 1.09 19.47 15.29
N ALA A 37 1.15 19.76 13.99
CA ALA A 37 0.08 19.46 13.03
C ALA A 37 0.25 18.07 12.42
N VAL A 38 1.46 17.75 11.95
CA VAL A 38 1.75 16.47 11.31
C VAL A 38 3.08 15.93 11.81
N GLU A 39 3.12 14.62 12.05
CA GLU A 39 4.33 13.86 12.36
C GLU A 39 4.50 12.71 11.38
N HIS A 40 5.73 12.46 10.94
CA HIS A 40 6.08 11.33 10.12
C HIS A 40 7.45 10.79 10.51
N LEU A 41 7.46 9.65 11.21
CA LEU A 41 8.69 9.05 11.76
C LEU A 41 9.45 10.03 12.66
N HIS A 42 10.58 10.58 12.19
CA HIS A 42 11.44 11.52 12.92
C HIS A 42 11.24 12.97 12.47
N GLU A 43 10.37 13.21 11.49
CA GLU A 43 10.02 14.53 10.98
C GLU A 43 8.71 15.01 11.60
N SER A 44 8.59 16.31 11.81
CA SER A 44 7.35 16.92 12.28
C SER A 44 7.23 18.35 11.75
N ILE A 45 6.00 18.84 11.67
CA ILE A 45 5.69 20.20 11.27
C ILE A 45 4.59 20.75 12.17
N THR A 46 4.78 21.99 12.62
CA THR A 46 3.77 22.72 13.40
C THR A 46 2.64 23.24 12.52
N TYR A 47 1.52 23.62 13.13
CA TYR A 47 0.41 24.25 12.41
C TYR A 47 0.83 25.52 11.65
N GLU A 48 1.65 26.38 12.25
CA GLU A 48 2.15 27.59 11.58
C GLU A 48 3.03 27.27 10.38
N GLN A 49 3.98 26.33 10.53
CA GLN A 49 4.86 25.94 9.44
C GLN A 49 4.09 25.29 8.29
N LEU A 50 3.09 24.45 8.62
CA LEU A 50 2.24 23.80 7.62
C LEU A 50 1.38 24.82 6.88
N ASP A 51 0.79 25.80 7.57
CA ASP A 51 -0.01 26.85 6.94
C ASP A 51 0.84 27.71 5.99
N LYS A 52 2.03 28.15 6.45
CA LYS A 52 2.97 28.92 5.62
C LYS A 52 3.43 28.13 4.38
N ALA A 53 3.78 26.86 4.53
CA ALA A 53 4.17 26.01 3.41
C ALA A 53 3.02 25.82 2.41
N ALA A 54 1.80 25.59 2.90
CA ALA A 54 0.63 25.45 2.05
C ALA A 54 0.27 26.78 1.34
N ASN A 55 0.42 27.93 2.00
CA ASN A 55 0.19 29.25 1.42
C ASN A 55 1.16 29.54 0.27
N ARG A 56 2.47 29.31 0.47
CA ARG A 56 3.50 29.50 -0.58
C ARG A 56 3.20 28.64 -1.81
N LEU A 57 2.92 27.36 -1.61
CA LEU A 57 2.57 26.45 -2.69
C LEU A 57 1.26 26.88 -3.36
N ALA A 58 0.25 27.34 -2.62
CA ALA A 58 -1.02 27.82 -3.19
C ALA A 58 -0.82 29.04 -4.11
N HIS A 59 0.04 29.99 -3.74
CA HIS A 59 0.41 31.11 -4.61
C HIS A 59 1.08 30.64 -5.90
N ARG A 60 1.98 29.67 -5.81
CA ARG A 60 2.62 29.09 -7.02
C ARG A 60 1.63 28.34 -7.89
N LEU A 61 0.70 27.59 -7.29
CA LEU A 61 -0.38 26.92 -8.03
C LEU A 61 -1.19 27.97 -8.82
N ARG A 62 -1.58 29.07 -8.18
CA ARG A 62 -2.30 30.18 -8.85
C ARG A 62 -1.47 30.81 -9.97
N ALA A 63 -0.18 31.05 -9.73
CA ALA A 63 0.74 31.55 -10.76
C ALA A 63 0.91 30.59 -11.95
N ARG A 64 0.65 29.29 -11.76
CA ARG A 64 0.62 28.25 -12.81
C ARG A 64 -0.76 28.04 -13.43
N GLY A 65 -1.72 28.93 -13.16
CA GLY A 65 -3.05 28.89 -13.77
C GLY A 65 -4.07 28.03 -13.05
N VAL A 66 -3.80 27.61 -11.81
CA VAL A 66 -4.83 26.98 -10.97
C VAL A 66 -5.81 28.05 -10.49
N LEU A 67 -7.06 27.93 -10.92
CA LEU A 67 -8.17 28.82 -10.58
C LEU A 67 -9.25 28.08 -9.79
N PRO A 68 -10.16 28.79 -9.08
CA PRO A 68 -11.33 28.17 -8.49
C PRO A 68 -12.08 27.25 -9.48
N GLY A 69 -12.42 26.04 -9.03
CA GLY A 69 -13.05 25.01 -9.87
C GLY A 69 -12.07 24.16 -10.71
N SER A 70 -10.78 24.49 -10.71
CA SER A 70 -9.74 23.64 -11.31
C SER A 70 -9.57 22.34 -10.52
N ARG A 71 -8.90 21.36 -11.16
CA ARG A 71 -8.45 20.13 -10.52
C ARG A 71 -6.94 20.00 -10.60
N VAL A 72 -6.30 19.61 -9.50
CA VAL A 72 -4.87 19.35 -9.42
C VAL A 72 -4.66 17.88 -9.09
N CYS A 73 -3.94 17.16 -9.95
CA CYS A 73 -3.61 15.76 -9.68
C CYS A 73 -2.47 15.67 -8.67
N LEU A 74 -2.58 14.81 -7.66
CA LEU A 74 -1.53 14.54 -6.69
C LEU A 74 -1.01 13.12 -6.92
N LEU A 75 0.16 12.99 -7.55
CA LEU A 75 0.85 11.73 -7.75
C LEU A 75 1.94 11.56 -6.68
N VAL A 76 1.53 11.09 -5.51
CA VAL A 76 2.33 11.17 -4.29
C VAL A 76 2.32 9.87 -3.50
N GLN A 77 3.11 9.84 -2.44
CA GLN A 77 3.04 8.86 -1.36
C GLN A 77 2.93 9.59 -0.03
N ARG A 78 2.59 8.87 1.03
CA ARG A 78 2.48 9.38 2.39
C ARG A 78 3.76 10.12 2.81
N SER A 79 3.61 11.41 3.07
CA SER A 79 4.66 12.30 3.53
C SER A 79 4.04 13.59 4.08
N ILE A 80 4.84 14.44 4.74
CA ILE A 80 4.40 15.79 5.10
C ILE A 80 4.08 16.59 3.83
N SER A 81 4.88 16.45 2.76
CA SER A 81 4.65 17.10 1.47
C SER A 81 3.29 16.76 0.87
N MET A 82 2.79 15.53 1.03
CA MET A 82 1.42 15.17 0.63
C MET A 82 0.37 16.05 1.31
N VAL A 83 0.52 16.30 2.63
CA VAL A 83 -0.41 17.14 3.39
C VAL A 83 -0.30 18.60 2.96
N VAL A 84 0.91 19.10 2.71
CA VAL A 84 1.14 20.44 2.15
C VAL A 84 0.43 20.58 0.80
N ALA A 85 0.57 19.60 -0.10
CA ALA A 85 -0.06 19.60 -1.42
C ALA A 85 -1.60 19.60 -1.36
N ILE A 86 -2.19 18.81 -0.44
CA ILE A 86 -3.63 18.81 -0.21
C ILE A 86 -4.09 20.22 0.21
N LEU A 87 -3.51 20.78 1.27
CA LEU A 87 -3.93 22.09 1.79
C LEU A 87 -3.68 23.22 0.78
N ALA A 88 -2.55 23.21 0.08
CA ALA A 88 -2.22 24.20 -0.93
C ALA A 88 -3.21 24.19 -2.10
N THR A 89 -3.61 22.99 -2.54
CA THR A 89 -4.63 22.84 -3.60
C THR A 89 -5.96 23.45 -3.17
N LEU A 90 -6.40 23.16 -1.94
CA LEU A 90 -7.65 23.71 -1.40
C LEU A 90 -7.58 25.23 -1.22
N LYS A 91 -6.47 25.76 -0.69
CA LYS A 91 -6.23 27.21 -0.55
C LYS A 91 -6.11 27.92 -1.90
N ALA A 92 -5.69 27.21 -2.96
CA ALA A 92 -5.72 27.73 -4.32
C ALA A 92 -7.15 27.81 -4.90
N GLY A 93 -8.15 27.20 -4.23
CA GLY A 93 -9.54 27.12 -4.68
C GLY A 93 -9.87 25.90 -5.55
N ALA A 94 -8.93 24.96 -5.66
CA ALA A 94 -9.05 23.79 -6.53
C ALA A 94 -9.35 22.51 -5.75
N ALA A 95 -9.91 21.52 -6.45
CA ALA A 95 -10.07 20.17 -5.93
C ALA A 95 -8.82 19.33 -6.24
N TYR A 96 -8.43 18.43 -5.35
CA TYR A 96 -7.33 17.50 -5.61
C TYR A 96 -7.82 16.15 -6.18
N VAL A 97 -7.02 15.54 -7.05
CA VAL A 97 -7.26 14.19 -7.60
C VAL A 97 -6.16 13.28 -7.06
N PRO A 98 -6.41 12.51 -5.98
CA PRO A 98 -5.35 11.80 -5.28
C PRO A 98 -5.01 10.45 -5.93
N LEU A 99 -3.73 10.25 -6.24
CA LEU A 99 -3.18 8.99 -6.74
C LEU A 99 -1.94 8.58 -5.94
N ASP A 100 -1.88 7.33 -5.50
CA ASP A 100 -0.67 6.76 -4.93
C ASP A 100 0.28 6.30 -6.04
N GLY A 101 1.37 7.03 -6.23
CA GLY A 101 2.34 6.77 -7.29
C GLY A 101 3.03 5.40 -7.20
N GLY A 102 3.01 4.74 -6.04
CA GLY A 102 3.55 3.38 -5.88
C GLY A 102 2.53 2.27 -6.12
N ILE A 103 1.25 2.58 -6.30
CA ILE A 103 0.17 1.60 -6.47
C ILE A 103 -0.59 1.78 -7.79
N VAL A 104 -0.79 3.02 -8.23
CA VAL A 104 -1.55 3.30 -9.46
C VAL A 104 -0.80 2.75 -10.68
N THR A 105 -1.50 1.99 -11.54
CA THR A 105 -0.95 1.50 -12.81
C THR A 105 -0.85 2.64 -13.83
N ASP A 106 0.02 2.53 -14.84
CA ASP A 106 0.14 3.57 -15.87
C ASP A 106 -1.18 3.76 -16.66
N SER A 107 -1.87 2.67 -16.97
CA SER A 107 -3.18 2.71 -17.64
C SER A 107 -4.24 3.46 -16.81
N THR A 108 -4.25 3.26 -15.49
CA THR A 108 -5.17 3.98 -14.60
C THR A 108 -4.76 5.44 -14.45
N LEU A 109 -3.45 5.71 -14.35
CA LEU A 109 -2.91 7.06 -14.27
C LEU A 109 -3.31 7.88 -15.50
N ASP A 110 -3.10 7.34 -16.72
CA ASP A 110 -3.46 8.00 -17.97
C ASP A 110 -4.97 8.27 -18.06
N HIS A 111 -5.80 7.28 -17.70
CA HIS A 111 -7.26 7.44 -17.66
C HIS A 111 -7.68 8.55 -16.70
N VAL A 112 -7.14 8.55 -15.47
CA VAL A 112 -7.49 9.56 -14.45
C VAL A 112 -7.01 10.95 -14.85
N LEU A 113 -5.79 11.09 -15.39
CA LEU A 113 -5.27 12.37 -15.84
C LEU A 113 -6.12 12.94 -16.98
N HIS A 114 -6.54 12.10 -17.92
CA HIS A 114 -7.39 12.50 -19.04
C HIS A 114 -8.82 12.86 -18.57
N ASP A 115 -9.49 11.95 -17.86
CA ASP A 115 -10.88 12.12 -17.44
C ASP A 115 -11.04 13.27 -16.44
N SER A 116 -10.11 13.40 -15.49
CA SER A 116 -10.17 14.52 -14.54
C SER A 116 -9.88 15.86 -15.20
N ALA A 117 -9.25 15.92 -16.37
CA ALA A 117 -8.81 17.17 -16.98
C ALA A 117 -8.06 18.08 -15.97
N ALA A 118 -7.20 17.48 -15.14
CA ALA A 118 -6.42 18.20 -14.15
C ALA A 118 -5.48 19.20 -14.86
N VAL A 119 -5.49 20.45 -14.42
CA VAL A 119 -4.71 21.54 -15.06
C VAL A 119 -3.20 21.42 -14.77
N LEU A 120 -2.87 20.73 -13.68
CA LEU A 120 -1.51 20.54 -13.19
C LEU A 120 -1.43 19.22 -12.41
N THR A 121 -0.26 18.57 -12.46
CA THR A 121 0.08 17.45 -11.58
C THR A 121 1.18 17.84 -10.60
N LEU A 122 0.94 17.69 -9.29
CA LEU A 122 1.98 17.70 -8.27
C LEU A 122 2.48 16.25 -8.10
N ALA A 123 3.74 16.01 -8.41
CA ALA A 123 4.35 14.69 -8.30
C ALA A 123 5.51 14.70 -7.31
N LEU A 124 5.65 13.64 -6.50
CA LEU A 124 6.91 13.43 -5.81
C LEU A 124 8.02 13.13 -6.83
N SER A 125 9.25 13.52 -6.52
CA SER A 125 10.46 13.30 -7.32
C SER A 125 10.56 11.88 -7.89
N THR A 126 10.25 10.87 -7.07
CA THR A 126 10.27 9.44 -7.45
C THR A 126 9.28 9.10 -8.58
N PHE A 127 8.21 9.87 -8.76
CA PHE A 127 7.15 9.61 -9.74
C PHE A 127 7.13 10.60 -10.91
N VAL A 128 8.00 11.61 -10.93
CA VAL A 128 8.08 12.60 -12.02
C VAL A 128 8.24 11.93 -13.38
N HIS A 129 9.02 10.85 -13.47
CA HIS A 129 9.23 10.09 -14.71
C HIS A 129 7.93 9.58 -15.37
N ARG A 130 6.85 9.45 -14.60
CA ARG A 130 5.54 8.96 -15.09
C ARG A 130 4.65 10.07 -15.68
N VAL A 131 5.06 11.34 -15.56
CA VAL A 131 4.26 12.51 -15.97
C VAL A 131 5.08 13.58 -16.70
N GLN A 132 6.26 13.22 -17.23
CA GLN A 132 7.18 14.18 -17.85
C GLN A 132 6.62 14.85 -19.10
N ASP A 133 5.68 14.21 -19.79
CA ASP A 133 4.99 14.68 -20.98
C ASP A 133 3.69 15.46 -20.64
N ARG A 134 3.50 15.82 -19.36
CA ARG A 134 2.34 16.56 -18.85
C ARG A 134 2.79 17.85 -18.15
N ASN A 135 1.84 18.74 -17.86
CA ASN A 135 2.10 19.89 -17.01
C ASN A 135 2.26 19.43 -15.55
N TYR A 136 3.47 19.48 -15.02
CA TYR A 136 3.76 19.02 -13.66
C TYR A 136 4.65 19.98 -12.86
N LEU A 137 4.62 19.81 -11.54
CA LEU A 137 5.61 20.33 -10.60
C LEU A 137 6.14 19.18 -9.74
N CYS A 138 7.47 19.14 -9.58
CA CYS A 138 8.10 18.28 -8.58
C CYS A 138 7.87 18.90 -7.19
N LEU A 139 7.11 18.20 -6.35
CA LEU A 139 6.59 18.73 -5.10
C LEU A 139 7.69 19.06 -4.09
N GLU A 140 8.66 18.16 -3.89
CA GLU A 140 9.76 18.39 -2.94
C GLU A 140 10.69 19.52 -3.41
N THR A 141 10.92 19.62 -4.73
CA THR A 141 11.72 20.71 -5.29
C THR A 141 11.06 22.06 -5.07
N VAL A 142 9.75 22.16 -5.32
CA VAL A 142 9.03 23.43 -5.13
C VAL A 142 8.99 23.82 -3.66
N ILE A 143 8.67 22.89 -2.75
CA ILE A 143 8.67 23.18 -1.31
C ILE A 143 10.05 23.67 -0.83
N ALA A 144 11.14 23.04 -1.28
CA ALA A 144 12.49 23.47 -0.91
C ALA A 144 12.84 24.86 -1.48
N GLN A 145 12.39 25.19 -2.69
CA GLN A 145 12.57 26.52 -3.27
C GLN A 145 11.79 27.60 -2.50
N ASP A 146 10.55 27.30 -2.08
CA ASP A 146 9.72 28.20 -1.27
C ASP A 146 10.41 28.63 0.03
N GLU A 147 11.10 27.69 0.65
CA GLU A 147 11.84 27.93 1.90
C GLU A 147 13.14 28.72 1.68
N ALA A 148 13.81 28.51 0.55
CA ALA A 148 15.06 29.21 0.23
C ALA A 148 14.81 30.66 -0.24
N ASP A 149 13.76 30.88 -1.02
CA ASP A 149 13.46 32.18 -1.65
C ASP A 149 12.63 33.11 -0.73
N ASP A 150 12.30 32.66 0.48
CA ASP A 150 11.34 33.32 1.40
C ASP A 150 10.05 33.73 0.66
N ALA A 151 9.50 32.80 -0.13
CA ALA A 151 8.34 33.09 -0.97
C ALA A 151 7.13 33.53 -0.13
N ASP A 152 6.22 34.29 -0.73
CA ASP A 152 5.05 34.84 -0.05
C ASP A 152 4.26 33.75 0.69
N CYS A 153 4.34 33.78 2.01
CA CYS A 153 3.67 32.83 2.89
C CYS A 153 2.37 33.38 3.48
N SER A 154 1.93 34.56 3.04
CA SER A 154 0.64 35.14 3.42
C SER A 154 -0.51 34.30 2.88
N LYS A 155 -1.64 34.31 3.61
CA LYS A 155 -2.85 33.62 3.17
C LYS A 155 -3.26 34.17 1.78
N PRO A 156 -3.40 33.31 0.75
CA PRO A 156 -3.88 33.77 -0.54
C PRO A 156 -5.34 34.26 -0.42
N PRO A 157 -5.80 35.21 -1.27
CA PRO A 157 -7.18 35.67 -1.25
C PRO A 157 -8.16 34.49 -1.29
N ASP A 158 -9.14 34.49 -0.39
CA ASP A 158 -10.09 33.40 -0.26
C ASP A 158 -11.15 33.50 -1.37
N LEU A 159 -11.21 32.48 -2.21
CA LEU A 159 -12.11 32.42 -3.36
C LEU A 159 -13.05 31.21 -3.29
N THR A 160 -13.03 30.48 -2.17
CA THR A 160 -13.71 29.19 -2.04
C THR A 160 -15.13 29.36 -1.51
N SER A 161 -16.06 28.67 -2.17
CA SER A 161 -17.45 28.48 -1.77
C SER A 161 -17.66 27.10 -1.14
N PRO A 162 -18.66 26.92 -0.24
CA PRO A 162 -19.03 25.61 0.27
C PRO A 162 -19.40 24.57 -0.81
N ARG A 163 -19.76 25.03 -2.00
CA ARG A 163 -20.13 24.18 -3.14
C ARG A 163 -18.96 23.88 -4.08
N ASP A 164 -17.75 24.38 -3.82
CA ASP A 164 -16.57 24.04 -4.60
C ASP A 164 -16.05 22.66 -4.23
N GLY A 165 -15.34 22.02 -5.17
CA GLY A 165 -14.79 20.68 -5.00
C GLY A 165 -13.61 20.65 -4.02
N VAL A 166 -13.56 19.63 -3.18
CA VAL A 166 -12.41 19.29 -2.32
C VAL A 166 -11.55 18.26 -3.04
N TYR A 167 -12.17 17.16 -3.48
CA TYR A 167 -11.47 16.09 -4.15
C TYR A 167 -12.33 15.35 -5.15
N VAL A 168 -11.67 14.72 -6.13
CA VAL A 168 -12.27 13.72 -7.01
C VAL A 168 -11.59 12.38 -6.78
N ILE A 169 -12.30 11.44 -6.17
CA ILE A 169 -11.77 10.10 -5.91
C ILE A 169 -12.34 9.11 -6.91
N TYR A 170 -11.43 8.38 -7.56
CA TYR A 170 -11.78 7.36 -8.53
C TYR A 170 -12.07 6.03 -7.84
N THR A 171 -13.27 5.51 -8.08
CA THR A 171 -13.70 4.20 -7.60
C THR A 171 -13.80 3.23 -8.77
N SER A 172 -13.67 1.92 -8.51
CA SER A 172 -13.84 0.91 -9.54
C SER A 172 -15.23 1.01 -10.18
N GLY A 173 -15.29 0.95 -11.52
CA GLY A 173 -16.54 1.03 -12.27
C GLY A 173 -16.94 -0.32 -12.86
N THR A 174 -18.26 -0.53 -13.00
CA THR A 174 -18.86 -1.73 -13.61
C THR A 174 -18.37 -2.03 -15.04
N THR A 175 -17.92 -1.00 -15.78
CA THR A 175 -17.36 -1.14 -17.14
C THR A 175 -15.85 -1.40 -17.16
N GLY A 176 -15.23 -1.63 -16.00
CA GLY A 176 -13.78 -1.81 -15.84
C GLY A 176 -12.98 -0.51 -15.79
N LYS A 177 -13.53 0.62 -16.23
CA LYS A 177 -12.90 1.95 -16.08
C LYS A 177 -13.30 2.62 -14.77
N PRO A 178 -12.34 3.18 -13.99
CA PRO A 178 -12.66 3.90 -12.77
C PRO A 178 -13.52 5.15 -13.02
N LYS A 179 -14.43 5.46 -12.08
CA LYS A 179 -15.35 6.63 -12.12
C LYS A 179 -14.96 7.63 -11.02
N GLY A 180 -14.76 8.89 -11.38
CA GLY A 180 -14.42 9.95 -10.42
C GLY A 180 -15.65 10.51 -9.71
N VAL A 181 -15.69 10.42 -8.38
CA VAL A 181 -16.75 11.01 -7.53
C VAL A 181 -16.33 12.41 -7.09
N ASP A 182 -17.12 13.43 -7.43
CA ASP A 182 -16.84 14.85 -7.11
C ASP A 182 -17.44 15.29 -5.77
N VAL A 183 -16.57 15.46 -4.77
CA VAL A 183 -16.93 15.79 -3.38
C VAL A 183 -16.67 17.26 -3.08
N MET A 184 -17.64 17.94 -2.47
CA MET A 184 -17.60 19.38 -2.19
C MET A 184 -17.20 19.71 -0.75
N HIS A 185 -16.80 20.96 -0.52
CA HIS A 185 -16.40 21.48 0.79
C HIS A 185 -17.45 21.27 1.87
N ARG A 186 -18.70 21.64 1.60
CA ARG A 186 -19.83 21.43 2.52
C ARG A 186 -20.02 19.98 2.92
N ASN A 187 -19.71 19.03 2.02
CA ASN A 187 -19.88 17.62 2.31
C ASN A 187 -18.87 17.18 3.38
N VAL A 188 -17.59 17.55 3.17
CA VAL A 188 -16.50 17.20 4.08
C VAL A 188 -16.65 17.92 5.42
N VAL A 189 -16.95 19.22 5.42
CA VAL A 189 -17.18 20.00 6.66
C VAL A 189 -18.28 19.36 7.49
N ASN A 190 -19.41 18.97 6.86
CA ASN A 190 -20.50 18.32 7.57
C ASN A 190 -20.06 17.08 8.35
N LEU A 191 -19.25 16.25 7.71
CA LEU A 191 -18.79 15.00 8.31
C LEU A 191 -17.73 15.25 9.38
N VAL A 192 -16.68 15.98 9.04
CA VAL A 192 -15.46 16.00 9.87
C VAL A 192 -15.49 17.06 10.96
N CYS A 193 -16.31 18.10 10.85
CA CYS A 193 -16.41 19.16 11.87
C CYS A 193 -17.55 18.93 12.87
N LEU A 194 -18.41 17.93 12.66
CA LEU A 194 -19.55 17.64 13.52
C LEU A 194 -19.45 16.25 14.14
N SER A 195 -19.77 16.14 15.43
CA SER A 195 -19.90 14.85 16.10
C SER A 195 -21.27 14.20 15.81
N PRO A 196 -21.34 12.85 15.71
CA PRO A 196 -20.25 11.90 15.93
C PRO A 196 -19.35 11.63 14.71
N GLY A 197 -19.55 12.33 13.58
CA GLY A 197 -18.78 12.12 12.35
C GLY A 197 -17.26 12.30 12.51
N ASN A 198 -16.83 13.17 13.43
CA ASN A 198 -15.43 13.39 13.77
C ASN A 198 -14.84 12.38 14.79
N VAL A 199 -15.63 11.42 15.30
CA VAL A 199 -15.17 10.35 16.22
C VAL A 199 -14.41 10.90 17.45
N GLY A 200 -14.84 12.07 17.95
CA GLY A 200 -14.29 12.68 19.15
C GLY A 200 -12.95 13.41 18.97
N MET A 201 -12.46 13.57 17.73
CA MET A 201 -11.32 14.44 17.40
C MET A 201 -11.48 15.83 18.01
N ARG A 202 -10.40 16.33 18.62
CA ARG A 202 -10.29 17.64 19.28
C ARG A 202 -8.83 17.98 19.58
N PRO A 203 -8.49 19.24 19.89
CA PRO A 203 -7.12 19.63 20.20
C PRO A 203 -6.48 18.77 21.29
N GLY A 204 -5.19 18.48 21.13
CA GLY A 204 -4.42 17.61 22.03
C GLY A 204 -4.56 16.11 21.76
N LEU A 205 -5.45 15.68 20.86
CA LEU A 205 -5.50 14.29 20.40
C LEU A 205 -4.56 14.04 19.22
N ARG A 206 -4.19 12.77 19.05
CA ARG A 206 -3.28 12.28 18.02
C ARG A 206 -4.04 11.25 17.19
N VAL A 207 -4.08 11.43 15.88
CA VAL A 207 -4.88 10.60 14.98
C VAL A 207 -3.95 9.85 14.03
N ALA A 208 -4.17 8.55 13.86
CA ALA A 208 -3.41 7.79 12.87
C ALA A 208 -3.82 8.13 11.43
N GLN A 209 -2.84 8.30 10.55
CA GLN A 209 -3.02 8.27 9.10
C GLN A 209 -2.47 6.95 8.56
N LEU A 210 -3.38 6.03 8.21
CA LEU A 210 -3.07 4.67 7.79
C LEU A 210 -3.42 4.43 6.31
N LEU A 211 -4.51 5.01 5.86
CA LEU A 211 -5.14 4.61 4.61
C LEU A 211 -4.47 5.26 3.40
N ASN A 212 -4.74 4.69 2.23
CA ASN A 212 -4.17 5.16 0.98
C ASN A 212 -4.80 6.51 0.58
N ILE A 213 -4.04 7.44 0.00
CA ILE A 213 -4.58 8.74 -0.44
C ILE A 213 -5.71 8.61 -1.48
N ALA A 214 -5.71 7.56 -2.29
CA ALA A 214 -6.76 7.27 -3.25
C ALA A 214 -8.03 6.66 -2.61
N PHE A 215 -8.03 6.44 -1.29
CA PHE A 215 -9.20 6.03 -0.53
C PHE A 215 -9.74 7.20 0.28
N ASP A 216 -11.04 7.46 0.18
CA ASP A 216 -11.70 8.64 0.73
C ASP A 216 -11.57 8.76 2.26
N MET A 217 -11.45 7.64 2.97
CA MET A 217 -11.15 7.63 4.40
C MET A 217 -9.80 8.29 4.74
N CYS A 218 -8.83 8.35 3.83
CA CYS A 218 -7.62 9.16 4.03
C CYS A 218 -7.95 10.65 4.13
N ALA A 219 -8.97 11.13 3.41
CA ALA A 219 -9.45 12.50 3.57
C ALA A 219 -10.06 12.72 4.96
N TRP A 220 -10.75 11.72 5.53
CA TRP A 220 -11.21 11.79 6.93
C TRP A 220 -10.04 11.85 7.92
N GLU A 221 -9.03 11.00 7.73
CA GLU A 221 -7.82 11.01 8.58
C GLU A 221 -7.12 12.37 8.50
N VAL A 222 -6.80 12.87 7.30
CA VAL A 222 -6.03 14.10 7.10
C VAL A 222 -6.86 15.34 7.44
N LEU A 223 -7.99 15.55 6.75
CA LEU A 223 -8.79 16.76 6.88
C LEU A 223 -9.52 16.80 8.22
N GLY A 224 -10.00 15.65 8.72
CA GLY A 224 -10.64 15.58 10.04
C GLY A 224 -9.69 15.90 11.18
N SER A 225 -8.45 15.38 11.14
CA SER A 225 -7.47 15.71 12.17
C SER A 225 -7.17 17.20 12.22
N LEU A 226 -6.87 17.78 11.06
CA LEU A 226 -6.44 19.18 10.95
C LEU A 226 -7.59 20.17 11.17
N ALA A 227 -8.82 19.82 10.76
CA ALA A 227 -10.01 20.63 10.98
C ALA A 227 -10.50 20.63 12.44
N ASN A 228 -10.01 19.70 13.27
CA ASN A 228 -10.34 19.61 14.71
C ASN A 228 -9.13 19.89 15.61
N GLY A 229 -8.01 20.37 15.05
CA GLY A 229 -6.85 20.79 15.84
C GLY A 229 -6.01 19.65 16.43
N CYS A 230 -6.17 18.42 15.93
CA CYS A 230 -5.38 17.26 16.35
C CYS A 230 -3.97 17.26 15.73
N THR A 231 -3.08 16.40 16.23
CA THR A 231 -1.86 16.02 15.51
C THR A 231 -2.14 14.79 14.63
N LEU A 232 -1.88 14.90 13.33
CA LEU A 232 -1.93 13.79 12.38
C LEU A 232 -0.61 13.01 12.40
N VAL A 233 -0.67 11.71 12.69
CA VAL A 233 0.53 10.86 12.78
C VAL A 233 0.55 9.86 11.62
N LEU A 234 1.46 10.10 10.67
CA LEU A 234 1.61 9.29 9.46
C LEU A 234 2.26 7.94 9.78
N ARG A 235 1.66 6.83 9.32
CA ARG A 235 2.28 5.50 9.46
C ARG A 235 3.59 5.39 8.69
N GLY A 236 4.52 4.59 9.21
CA GLY A 236 5.68 4.13 8.45
C GLY A 236 5.37 3.07 7.39
N LYS A 237 6.41 2.64 6.69
CA LYS A 237 6.35 1.64 5.60
C LYS A 237 6.22 0.22 6.14
N THR A 238 6.86 -0.07 7.28
CA THR A 238 6.93 -1.41 7.87
C THR A 238 5.83 -1.66 8.90
N ALA A 239 5.55 -2.93 9.18
CA ALA A 239 4.62 -3.31 10.25
C ALA A 239 5.12 -2.88 11.64
N ALA A 240 6.44 -2.85 11.86
CA ALA A 240 7.03 -2.42 13.12
C ALA A 240 6.80 -0.92 13.37
N GLU A 241 7.05 -0.08 12.36
CA GLU A 241 6.77 1.35 12.43
C GLU A 241 5.28 1.64 12.63
N TRP A 242 4.41 0.90 11.96
CA TRP A 242 2.97 1.05 12.17
C TRP A 242 2.55 0.69 13.60
N LYS A 243 3.08 -0.41 14.17
CA LYS A 243 2.85 -0.76 15.57
C LYS A 243 3.37 0.31 16.52
N ALA A 244 4.49 0.96 16.20
CA ALA A 244 5.02 2.07 16.98
C ALA A 244 4.08 3.28 16.95
N VAL A 245 3.58 3.66 15.76
CA VAL A 245 2.58 4.74 15.62
C VAL A 245 1.32 4.44 16.42
N MET A 246 0.76 3.24 16.30
CA MET A 246 -0.43 2.80 17.04
C MET A 246 -0.31 2.97 18.56
N LYS A 247 0.90 2.86 19.12
CA LYS A 247 1.14 3.08 20.55
C LYS A 247 1.11 4.55 20.96
N THR A 248 1.22 5.48 20.02
CA THR A 248 1.29 6.93 20.30
C THR A 248 -0.01 7.68 19.99
N VAL A 249 -0.94 7.06 19.27
CA VAL A 249 -2.17 7.72 18.81
C VAL A 249 -3.32 7.50 19.78
N HIS A 250 -4.30 8.39 19.70
CA HIS A 250 -5.52 8.39 20.51
C HIS A 250 -6.76 8.00 19.70
N VAL A 251 -6.74 8.24 18.38
CA VAL A 251 -7.84 7.98 17.45
C VAL A 251 -7.33 7.13 16.30
N VAL A 252 -8.04 6.05 16.00
CA VAL A 252 -7.79 5.22 14.81
C VAL A 252 -9.10 4.87 14.13
N ILE A 253 -9.13 4.99 12.80
CA ILE A 253 -10.16 4.39 11.96
C ILE A 253 -9.48 3.44 10.98
N ALA A 254 -10.04 2.25 10.81
CA ALA A 254 -9.50 1.27 9.87
C ALA A 254 -10.61 0.33 9.39
N THR A 255 -10.29 -0.54 8.44
CA THR A 255 -11.23 -1.62 8.12
C THR A 255 -11.21 -2.67 9.24
N PRO A 256 -12.31 -3.40 9.47
CA PRO A 256 -12.35 -4.53 10.39
C PRO A 256 -11.19 -5.53 10.19
N SER A 257 -10.85 -5.85 8.94
CA SER A 257 -9.73 -6.76 8.62
C SER A 257 -8.36 -6.24 9.07
N VAL A 258 -8.16 -4.92 9.10
CA VAL A 258 -6.91 -4.34 9.60
C VAL A 258 -6.93 -4.26 11.13
N LEU A 259 -8.01 -3.72 11.71
CA LEU A 259 -8.09 -3.51 13.14
C LEU A 259 -8.14 -4.82 13.93
N GLY A 260 -8.74 -5.87 13.38
CA GLY A 260 -8.82 -7.21 13.99
C GLY A 260 -7.50 -7.98 14.09
N GLN A 261 -6.40 -7.43 13.58
CA GLN A 261 -5.05 -7.99 13.75
C GLN A 261 -4.40 -7.58 15.07
N TYR A 262 -5.02 -6.67 15.83
CA TYR A 262 -4.44 -6.04 17.00
C TYR A 262 -5.30 -6.32 18.24
N ASP A 263 -4.63 -6.64 19.36
CA ASP A 263 -5.27 -6.69 20.66
C ASP A 263 -5.33 -5.27 21.24
N PRO A 264 -6.51 -4.70 21.53
CA PRO A 264 -6.62 -3.37 22.12
C PRO A 264 -5.86 -3.20 23.44
N ALA A 265 -5.61 -4.29 24.19
CA ALA A 265 -4.82 -4.24 25.42
C ALA A 265 -3.36 -3.78 25.19
N ASP A 266 -2.80 -4.00 23.99
CA ASP A 266 -1.45 -3.57 23.62
C ASP A 266 -1.39 -2.06 23.27
N TYR A 267 -2.54 -1.39 23.17
CA TYR A 267 -2.67 -0.01 22.68
C TYR A 267 -3.55 0.86 23.61
N PRO A 268 -3.19 0.99 24.91
CA PRO A 268 -4.03 1.66 25.91
C PRO A 268 -4.25 3.16 25.67
N ASN A 269 -3.46 3.79 24.80
CA ASN A 269 -3.63 5.21 24.44
C ASN A 269 -4.78 5.46 23.48
N ILE A 270 -5.27 4.43 22.77
CA ILE A 270 -6.38 4.57 21.81
C ILE A 270 -7.69 4.72 22.59
N LYS A 271 -8.20 5.95 22.61
CA LYS A 271 -9.45 6.35 23.28
C LYS A 271 -10.66 6.15 22.38
N PHE A 272 -10.47 6.33 21.07
CA PHE A 272 -11.52 6.26 20.07
C PHE A 272 -11.06 5.36 18.92
N ALA A 273 -11.75 4.24 18.72
CA ALA A 273 -11.51 3.34 17.61
C ALA A 273 -12.76 3.30 16.73
N ALA A 274 -12.59 3.28 15.41
CA ALA A 274 -13.70 3.17 14.49
C ALA A 274 -13.42 2.15 13.39
N THR A 275 -14.48 1.50 12.91
CA THR A 275 -14.44 0.73 11.68
C THR A 275 -15.38 1.27 10.63
N ALA A 276 -14.94 1.19 9.39
CA ALA A 276 -15.74 1.44 8.20
C ALA A 276 -15.21 0.58 7.05
N GLY A 277 -15.97 0.51 5.96
CA GLY A 277 -15.46 -0.10 4.75
C GLY A 277 -15.49 -1.62 4.71
N GLU A 278 -15.94 -2.35 5.73
CA GLU A 278 -16.30 -3.79 5.66
C GLU A 278 -17.36 -4.07 6.73
N VAL A 279 -18.03 -5.23 6.66
CA VAL A 279 -18.90 -5.68 7.76
C VAL A 279 -18.04 -5.91 9.00
N CYS A 280 -18.37 -5.24 10.10
CA CYS A 280 -17.63 -5.36 11.35
C CYS A 280 -18.14 -6.52 12.20
N PRO A 281 -17.26 -7.44 12.66
CA PRO A 281 -17.65 -8.47 13.62
C PRO A 281 -17.98 -7.87 15.00
N GLN A 282 -19.06 -8.34 15.62
CA GLN A 282 -19.42 -7.98 17.01
C GLN A 282 -18.25 -8.14 17.98
N SER A 283 -17.50 -9.25 17.89
CA SER A 283 -16.38 -9.54 18.78
C SER A 283 -15.26 -8.50 18.69
N LEU A 284 -15.05 -7.91 17.51
CA LEU A 284 -14.09 -6.83 17.33
C LEU A 284 -14.58 -5.55 18.03
N ALA A 285 -15.84 -5.17 17.80
CA ALA A 285 -16.45 -4.01 18.43
C ALA A 285 -16.43 -4.12 19.96
N ASP A 286 -16.80 -5.28 20.50
CA ASP A 286 -16.78 -5.56 21.94
C ASP A 286 -15.36 -5.50 22.52
N ALA A 287 -14.36 -6.01 21.80
CA ALA A 287 -12.96 -5.98 22.27
C ALA A 287 -12.46 -4.53 22.41
N TRP A 288 -12.64 -3.71 21.38
CA TRP A 288 -12.18 -2.31 21.39
C TRP A 288 -13.03 -1.40 22.30
N SER A 289 -14.27 -1.79 22.60
CA SER A 289 -15.11 -1.07 23.56
C SER A 289 -14.70 -1.28 25.02
N LYS A 290 -13.83 -2.25 25.32
CA LYS A 290 -13.34 -2.49 26.69
C LYS A 290 -12.27 -1.49 27.13
N THR A 291 -11.51 -0.95 26.18
CA THR A 291 -10.36 -0.05 26.45
C THR A 291 -10.63 1.40 26.02
N GLY A 292 -11.69 1.64 25.25
CA GLY A 292 -12.07 2.96 24.77
C GLY A 292 -13.49 2.95 24.19
N GLN A 293 -13.84 4.00 23.45
CA GLN A 293 -15.11 4.05 22.73
C GLN A 293 -14.91 3.53 21.30
N PHE A 294 -15.68 2.51 20.92
CA PHE A 294 -15.69 1.98 19.57
C PHE A 294 -16.85 2.56 18.76
N PHE A 295 -16.63 2.83 17.48
CA PHE A 295 -17.66 3.26 16.54
C PHE A 295 -17.70 2.32 15.34
N ASN A 296 -18.91 1.94 14.94
CA ASN A 296 -19.10 1.30 13.66
C ASN A 296 -19.77 2.30 12.72
N SER A 297 -19.22 2.42 11.52
CA SER A 297 -19.60 3.47 10.58
C SER A 297 -19.81 2.88 9.19
N CYS A 298 -20.73 3.46 8.43
CA CYS A 298 -20.99 3.03 7.06
C CYS A 298 -21.26 4.22 6.13
N GLY A 299 -20.84 4.06 4.89
CA GLY A 299 -21.14 4.93 3.76
C GLY A 299 -20.27 4.58 2.55
N PRO A 300 -20.81 4.71 1.33
CA PRO A 300 -20.01 4.78 0.10
C PRO A 300 -19.38 6.17 -0.12
N THR A 301 -18.47 6.25 -1.10
CA THR A 301 -17.78 7.49 -1.47
C THR A 301 -18.73 8.57 -1.97
N GLU A 302 -19.79 8.17 -2.67
CA GLU A 302 -20.87 8.99 -3.25
C GLU A 302 -21.68 9.81 -2.25
N ILE A 303 -21.54 9.48 -0.96
CA ILE A 303 -22.20 10.17 0.15
C ILE A 303 -21.19 10.73 1.16
N THR A 304 -19.95 10.90 0.72
CA THR A 304 -18.82 11.46 1.45
C THR A 304 -18.41 10.61 2.64
N ILE A 305 -17.63 9.56 2.35
CA ILE A 305 -16.89 8.72 3.32
C ILE A 305 -17.82 7.87 4.20
N VAL A 306 -18.57 8.46 5.12
CA VAL A 306 -19.56 7.80 5.98
C VAL A 306 -20.76 8.70 6.22
N ASN A 307 -21.96 8.14 6.21
CA ASN A 307 -23.20 8.86 6.52
C ASN A 307 -23.91 8.31 7.77
N THR A 308 -23.45 7.18 8.31
CA THR A 308 -23.94 6.58 9.55
C THR A 308 -22.77 6.30 10.48
N VAL A 309 -22.90 6.71 11.74
CA VAL A 309 -21.87 6.56 12.77
C VAL A 309 -22.56 6.48 14.12
N GLN A 310 -22.24 5.48 14.93
CA GLN A 310 -22.69 5.44 16.32
C GLN A 310 -21.67 4.74 17.24
N PRO A 311 -21.51 5.23 18.48
CA PRO A 311 -20.73 4.51 19.48
C PRO A 311 -21.40 3.17 19.81
N HIS A 312 -20.61 2.11 19.77
CA HIS A 312 -21.02 0.78 20.18
C HIS A 312 -21.18 0.71 21.70
N THR A 313 -22.27 0.10 22.13
CA THR A 313 -22.51 -0.18 23.55
C THR A 313 -22.14 -1.62 23.84
N LEU A 314 -21.19 -1.83 24.74
CA LEU A 314 -20.71 -3.18 25.08
C LEU A 314 -21.89 -4.07 25.52
N GLY A 315 -22.01 -5.24 24.88
CA GLY A 315 -23.09 -6.20 25.14
C GLY A 315 -24.39 -5.93 24.37
N ALA A 316 -24.52 -4.80 23.68
CA ALA A 316 -25.62 -4.56 22.75
C ALA A 316 -25.31 -5.17 21.36
N PRO A 317 -26.31 -5.55 20.56
CA PRO A 317 -26.06 -6.01 19.20
C PRO A 317 -25.57 -4.86 18.30
N LEU A 318 -24.46 -5.08 17.61
CA LEU A 318 -23.78 -4.11 16.76
C LEU A 318 -24.70 -3.59 15.65
N SER A 319 -24.58 -2.29 15.36
CA SER A 319 -25.30 -1.59 14.30
C SER A 319 -24.31 -0.76 13.51
N ILE A 320 -24.67 -0.36 12.29
CA ILE A 320 -23.95 0.70 11.56
C ILE A 320 -24.37 2.11 12.03
N GLY A 321 -25.28 2.18 13.00
CA GLY A 321 -25.68 3.39 13.71
C GLY A 321 -26.90 4.07 13.12
N VAL A 322 -26.94 5.38 13.30
CA VAL A 322 -27.96 6.31 12.80
C VAL A 322 -27.30 7.34 11.88
N PRO A 323 -28.07 8.09 11.07
CA PRO A 323 -27.52 9.11 10.19
C PRO A 323 -26.71 10.16 10.98
N THR A 324 -25.55 10.55 10.44
CA THR A 324 -24.77 11.68 10.97
C THR A 324 -25.53 13.00 10.77
N PRO A 325 -25.16 14.09 11.47
CA PRO A 325 -25.84 15.37 11.33
C PRO A 325 -26.03 15.80 9.87
N ASN A 326 -27.19 16.38 9.58
CA ASN A 326 -27.61 16.83 8.24
C ASN A 326 -27.69 15.76 7.14
N ASN A 327 -27.42 14.50 7.44
CA ASN A 327 -27.58 13.37 6.52
C ASN A 327 -28.89 12.64 6.81
N ASN A 328 -29.43 12.01 5.77
CA ASN A 328 -30.63 11.18 5.88
C ASN A 328 -30.32 9.77 5.37
N VAL A 329 -31.04 8.78 5.90
CA VAL A 329 -31.03 7.41 5.42
C VAL A 329 -32.45 6.90 5.30
N TYR A 330 -32.75 6.28 4.16
CA TYR A 330 -34.05 5.71 3.85
C TYR A 330 -33.88 4.23 3.54
N VAL A 331 -34.81 3.40 4.02
CA VAL A 331 -34.91 1.99 3.62
C VAL A 331 -36.20 1.86 2.81
N LEU A 332 -36.05 1.59 1.52
CA LEU A 332 -37.14 1.71 0.55
C LEU A 332 -37.41 0.39 -0.19
N ASP A 333 -38.65 0.22 -0.62
CA ASP A 333 -39.06 -0.85 -1.55
C ASP A 333 -38.68 -0.53 -3.02
N GLU A 334 -39.03 -1.42 -3.94
CA GLU A 334 -38.78 -1.26 -5.39
C GLU A 334 -39.51 -0.08 -6.04
N HIS A 335 -40.58 0.41 -5.40
CA HIS A 335 -41.35 1.58 -5.82
C HIS A 335 -40.89 2.87 -5.11
N ARG A 336 -39.83 2.79 -4.30
CA ARG A 336 -39.29 3.88 -3.46
C ARG A 336 -40.22 4.34 -2.34
N ASN A 337 -41.12 3.49 -1.86
CA ASN A 337 -41.88 3.76 -0.64
C ASN A 337 -41.05 3.36 0.59
N PRO A 338 -41.12 4.15 1.68
CA PRO A 338 -40.51 3.76 2.95
C PRO A 338 -41.06 2.45 3.49
N LEU A 339 -40.16 1.54 3.87
CA LEU A 339 -40.52 0.27 4.51
C LEU A 339 -40.66 0.42 6.04
N PRO A 340 -41.54 -0.38 6.67
CA PRO A 340 -41.71 -0.37 8.12
C PRO A 340 -40.50 -1.01 8.84
N ILE A 341 -40.48 -0.90 10.17
CA ILE A 341 -39.44 -1.54 10.99
C ILE A 341 -39.37 -3.05 10.74
N GLY A 342 -38.14 -3.57 10.68
CA GLY A 342 -37.85 -4.99 10.55
C GLY A 342 -37.79 -5.49 9.11
N GLU A 343 -38.43 -4.77 8.18
CA GLU A 343 -38.47 -5.16 6.78
C GLU A 343 -37.16 -4.79 6.05
N PRO A 344 -36.55 -5.75 5.34
CA PRO A 344 -35.35 -5.50 4.55
C PRO A 344 -35.70 -4.74 3.26
N GLY A 345 -34.88 -3.74 2.93
CA GLY A 345 -35.03 -2.97 1.69
C GLY A 345 -33.74 -2.31 1.24
N LEU A 346 -33.84 -1.60 0.12
CA LEU A 346 -32.71 -0.90 -0.46
C LEU A 346 -32.43 0.38 0.34
N MET A 347 -31.17 0.57 0.71
CA MET A 347 -30.72 1.77 1.41
C MET A 347 -30.51 2.91 0.41
N TRP A 348 -31.08 4.05 0.73
CA TRP A 348 -30.86 5.33 0.06
C TRP A 348 -30.32 6.34 1.08
N ALA A 349 -29.50 7.26 0.60
CA ALA A 349 -28.94 8.33 1.40
C ALA A 349 -29.41 9.67 0.87
N GLY A 350 -29.68 10.63 1.77
CA GLY A 350 -29.98 12.02 1.42
C GLY A 350 -29.17 12.99 2.27
N GLY A 351 -29.35 14.28 2.02
CA GLY A 351 -28.79 15.35 2.85
C GLY A 351 -27.38 15.82 2.48
N ALA A 352 -26.68 16.40 3.46
CA ALA A 352 -25.49 17.21 3.22
C ALA A 352 -24.25 16.42 2.74
N GLY A 353 -24.22 15.10 2.89
CA GLY A 353 -23.15 14.21 2.44
C GLY A 353 -23.24 13.85 0.96
N ILE A 354 -24.38 14.08 0.32
CA ILE A 354 -24.59 13.76 -1.11
C ILE A 354 -23.62 14.58 -1.97
N THR A 355 -22.80 13.86 -2.73
CA THR A 355 -21.79 14.42 -3.63
C THR A 355 -22.43 15.00 -4.90
N ARG A 356 -21.63 15.64 -5.76
CA ARG A 356 -22.16 16.17 -7.04
C ARG A 356 -22.54 15.06 -8.03
N GLY A 357 -21.98 13.87 -7.85
CA GLY A 357 -22.11 12.75 -8.76
C GLY A 357 -20.78 12.35 -9.39
N TYR A 358 -20.85 11.68 -10.53
CA TYR A 358 -19.69 11.23 -11.27
C TYR A 358 -19.27 12.25 -12.33
N ILE A 359 -18.00 12.64 -12.35
CA ILE A 359 -17.48 13.55 -13.38
C ILE A 359 -17.60 12.91 -14.76
N ASN A 360 -17.94 13.72 -15.77
CA ASN A 360 -18.11 13.34 -17.17
C ASN A 360 -19.09 12.17 -17.44
N LEU A 361 -19.90 11.77 -16.44
CA LEU A 361 -20.79 10.62 -16.53
C LEU A 361 -22.21 10.97 -16.03
N PRO A 362 -22.92 11.89 -16.71
CA PRO A 362 -24.27 12.30 -16.32
C PRO A 362 -25.27 11.15 -16.33
N ASP A 363 -25.18 10.23 -17.29
CA ASP A 363 -26.09 9.06 -17.36
C ASP A 363 -25.90 8.13 -16.16
N LYS A 364 -24.65 7.86 -15.78
CA LYS A 364 -24.33 7.07 -14.58
C LYS A 364 -24.72 7.76 -13.29
N THR A 365 -24.69 9.09 -13.29
CA THR A 365 -25.20 9.88 -12.18
C THR A 365 -26.72 9.74 -12.10
N ALA A 366 -27.45 9.90 -13.20
CA ALA A 366 -28.90 9.74 -13.23
C ALA A 366 -29.39 8.32 -12.90
N GLU A 367 -28.58 7.29 -13.14
CA GLU A 367 -28.88 5.89 -12.75
C GLU A 367 -28.97 5.70 -11.22
N ARG A 368 -28.24 6.50 -10.43
CA ARG A 368 -28.10 6.29 -8.97
C ARG A 368 -28.51 7.49 -8.12
N TYR A 369 -28.56 8.68 -8.69
CA TYR A 369 -28.95 9.93 -8.03
C TYR A 369 -30.29 10.40 -8.58
N CYS A 370 -31.23 10.74 -7.69
CA CYS A 370 -32.50 11.35 -8.07
C CYS A 370 -32.94 12.39 -7.04
N LEU A 371 -33.97 13.17 -7.34
CA LEU A 371 -34.56 14.10 -6.38
C LEU A 371 -35.03 13.35 -5.14
N ASP A 372 -34.78 13.94 -3.97
CA ASP A 372 -35.23 13.43 -2.68
C ASP A 372 -36.66 13.89 -2.42
N PRO A 373 -37.68 13.00 -2.55
CA PRO A 373 -39.07 13.37 -2.34
C PRO A 373 -39.40 13.59 -0.85
N PHE A 374 -38.49 13.27 0.07
CA PHE A 374 -38.69 13.35 1.52
C PHE A 374 -38.12 14.65 2.12
N ALA A 375 -37.23 15.34 1.42
CA ALA A 375 -36.61 16.58 1.88
C ALA A 375 -37.41 17.85 1.50
N ASN A 376 -38.23 17.81 0.44
CA ASN A 376 -39.05 18.92 -0.06
C ASN A 376 -38.29 20.24 -0.34
N ASP A 377 -36.97 20.19 -0.53
CA ASP A 377 -36.09 21.35 -0.71
C ASP A 377 -35.26 21.31 -2.01
N GLY A 378 -35.60 20.37 -2.92
CA GLY A 378 -34.87 20.13 -4.16
C GLY A 378 -33.54 19.40 -3.99
N SER A 379 -33.24 18.87 -2.79
CA SER A 379 -32.09 18.01 -2.57
C SER A 379 -32.15 16.72 -3.38
N MET A 380 -30.98 16.13 -3.59
CA MET A 380 -30.84 14.82 -4.22
C MET A 380 -30.68 13.73 -3.15
N MET A 381 -31.09 12.50 -3.49
CA MET A 381 -30.75 11.29 -2.77
C MET A 381 -29.98 10.32 -3.67
N PHE A 382 -29.20 9.43 -3.06
CA PHE A 382 -28.34 8.45 -3.72
C PHE A 382 -28.74 7.02 -3.34
N ASN A 383 -28.86 6.14 -4.33
CA ASN A 383 -29.06 4.71 -4.16
C ASN A 383 -27.73 4.04 -3.82
N THR A 384 -27.57 3.58 -2.57
CA THR A 384 -26.29 3.03 -2.12
C THR A 384 -25.99 1.66 -2.71
N GLY A 385 -27.02 0.90 -3.09
CA GLY A 385 -26.89 -0.52 -3.47
C GLY A 385 -26.80 -1.47 -2.26
N ASP A 386 -26.84 -0.96 -1.04
CA ASP A 386 -26.84 -1.78 0.18
C ASP A 386 -28.26 -2.17 0.57
N ILE A 387 -28.43 -3.36 1.12
CA ILE A 387 -29.67 -3.82 1.73
C ILE A 387 -29.56 -3.63 3.24
N GLY A 388 -30.57 -3.02 3.84
CA GLY A 388 -30.63 -2.81 5.28
C GLY A 388 -32.06 -2.83 5.79
N ARG A 389 -32.20 -2.72 7.12
CA ARG A 389 -33.49 -2.57 7.79
C ARG A 389 -33.36 -1.72 9.05
N TRP A 390 -34.44 -1.03 9.40
CA TRP A 390 -34.57 -0.40 10.70
C TRP A 390 -34.92 -1.43 11.76
N ARG A 391 -34.21 -1.41 12.89
CA ARG A 391 -34.55 -2.19 14.07
C ARG A 391 -35.54 -1.42 14.96
N ALA A 392 -36.24 -2.13 15.84
CA ALA A 392 -37.23 -1.55 16.75
C ALA A 392 -36.65 -0.49 17.71
N ASP A 393 -35.34 -0.58 17.98
CA ASP A 393 -34.57 0.38 18.79
C ASP A 393 -34.08 1.61 17.98
N GLY A 394 -34.46 1.73 16.70
CA GLY A 394 -34.07 2.82 15.81
C GLY A 394 -32.67 2.69 15.23
N GLN A 395 -32.00 1.57 15.45
CA GLN A 395 -30.69 1.27 14.90
C GLN A 395 -30.79 0.73 13.47
N LEU A 396 -29.86 1.10 12.60
CA LEU A 396 -29.80 0.57 11.24
C LEU A 396 -28.95 -0.70 11.19
N GLU A 397 -29.49 -1.76 10.59
CA GLU A 397 -28.78 -3.00 10.35
C GLU A 397 -28.44 -3.13 8.86
N HIS A 398 -27.19 -3.44 8.55
CA HIS A 398 -26.73 -3.73 7.20
C HIS A 398 -26.79 -5.23 6.94
N LEU A 399 -27.53 -5.64 5.90
CA LEU A 399 -27.81 -7.04 5.57
C LEU A 399 -27.04 -7.54 4.34
N GLY A 400 -26.41 -6.66 3.57
CA GLY A 400 -25.62 -7.04 2.39
C GLY A 400 -25.73 -6.06 1.24
N ARG A 401 -25.42 -6.53 0.04
CA ARG A 401 -25.51 -5.78 -1.22
C ARG A 401 -26.62 -6.34 -2.10
N ALA A 402 -27.26 -5.45 -2.86
CA ALA A 402 -28.18 -5.83 -3.93
C ALA A 402 -27.44 -6.22 -5.23
N ASP A 403 -26.19 -5.79 -5.38
CA ASP A 403 -25.34 -6.03 -6.54
C ASP A 403 -24.08 -6.85 -6.21
N ASP A 404 -23.25 -7.11 -7.23
CA ASP A 404 -22.04 -7.95 -7.15
C ASP A 404 -20.79 -7.21 -6.63
N GLN A 405 -20.96 -6.02 -6.04
CA GLN A 405 -19.85 -5.27 -5.48
C GLN A 405 -19.34 -5.90 -4.19
N VAL A 406 -18.01 -5.95 -4.06
CA VAL A 406 -17.37 -6.49 -2.86
C VAL A 406 -16.31 -5.53 -2.32
N LYS A 407 -15.92 -5.74 -1.07
CA LYS A 407 -14.80 -5.02 -0.45
C LYS A 407 -13.67 -6.01 -0.17
N VAL A 408 -12.53 -5.81 -0.82
CA VAL A 408 -11.34 -6.65 -0.72
C VAL A 408 -10.25 -5.86 -0.03
N LYS A 409 -9.89 -6.24 1.20
CA LYS A 409 -8.88 -5.51 2.01
C LYS A 409 -9.23 -4.02 2.16
N GLY A 410 -10.52 -3.71 2.32
CA GLY A 410 -11.05 -2.36 2.36
C GLY A 410 -11.24 -1.64 1.02
N PHE A 411 -10.68 -2.16 -0.09
CA PHE A 411 -10.87 -1.56 -1.41
C PHE A 411 -12.20 -2.00 -2.02
N ARG A 412 -12.96 -1.06 -2.58
CA ARG A 412 -14.16 -1.35 -3.38
C ARG A 412 -13.71 -2.00 -4.69
N VAL A 413 -14.18 -3.22 -4.95
CA VAL A 413 -13.88 -3.98 -6.16
C VAL A 413 -15.17 -4.38 -6.85
N GLU A 414 -15.29 -3.98 -8.11
CA GLU A 414 -16.32 -4.42 -9.05
C GLU A 414 -15.90 -5.76 -9.64
N LEU A 415 -16.58 -6.85 -9.27
CA LEU A 415 -16.20 -8.20 -9.73
C LEU A 415 -16.26 -8.35 -11.25
N ASP A 416 -17.18 -7.65 -11.91
CA ASP A 416 -17.29 -7.64 -13.37
C ASP A 416 -16.07 -6.97 -14.03
N GLY A 417 -15.52 -5.92 -13.41
CA GLY A 417 -14.28 -5.29 -13.89
C GLY A 417 -13.07 -6.22 -13.78
N VAL A 418 -13.04 -7.09 -12.76
CA VAL A 418 -12.02 -8.15 -12.63
C VAL A 418 -12.22 -9.22 -13.72
N GLY A 419 -13.47 -9.62 -13.99
CA GLY A 419 -13.82 -10.49 -15.12
C GLY A 419 -13.32 -9.95 -16.45
N ALA A 420 -13.69 -8.72 -16.79
CA ALA A 420 -13.27 -8.06 -18.03
C ALA A 420 -11.74 -7.93 -18.15
N ALA A 421 -11.04 -7.68 -17.04
CA ALA A 421 -9.58 -7.64 -17.04
C ALA A 421 -8.96 -9.02 -17.33
N MET A 422 -9.53 -10.10 -16.79
CA MET A 422 -9.10 -11.47 -17.11
C MET A 422 -9.36 -11.83 -18.58
N GLU A 423 -10.45 -11.35 -19.16
CA GLU A 423 -10.81 -11.56 -20.58
C GLU A 423 -9.87 -10.86 -21.57
N THR A 424 -9.00 -9.96 -21.10
CA THR A 424 -7.92 -9.42 -21.96
C THR A 424 -6.79 -10.42 -22.23
N CYS A 425 -6.80 -11.56 -21.54
CA CYS A 425 -5.97 -12.70 -21.90
C CYS A 425 -6.58 -13.39 -23.13
N SER A 426 -5.83 -13.45 -24.24
CA SER A 426 -6.34 -13.95 -25.53
C SER A 426 -6.80 -15.42 -25.50
N SER A 427 -6.32 -16.20 -24.54
CA SER A 427 -6.73 -17.61 -24.33
C SER A 427 -8.01 -17.74 -23.51
N VAL A 428 -8.53 -16.66 -22.91
CA VAL A 428 -9.80 -16.66 -22.15
C VAL A 428 -10.97 -16.35 -23.07
N LYS A 429 -12.04 -17.13 -22.97
CA LYS A 429 -13.31 -16.87 -23.69
C LYS A 429 -14.31 -16.10 -22.86
N VAL A 430 -14.49 -16.50 -21.61
CA VAL A 430 -15.40 -15.87 -20.64
C VAL A 430 -14.76 -15.97 -19.27
N ALA A 431 -14.82 -14.91 -18.47
CA ALA A 431 -14.35 -14.92 -17.09
C ALA A 431 -15.30 -14.22 -16.12
N THR A 432 -15.25 -14.63 -14.85
CA THR A 432 -15.99 -13.98 -13.76
C THR A 432 -15.20 -14.10 -12.47
N ALA A 433 -15.41 -13.18 -11.53
CA ALA A 433 -14.73 -13.20 -10.23
C ALA A 433 -15.73 -13.32 -9.09
N LEU A 434 -15.31 -13.93 -7.97
CA LEU A 434 -16.07 -14.01 -6.72
C LEU A 434 -15.17 -13.79 -5.52
N LEU A 435 -15.68 -13.12 -4.48
CA LEU A 435 -15.05 -13.11 -3.16
C LEU A 435 -15.54 -14.32 -2.35
N ILE A 436 -14.62 -15.21 -1.98
CA ILE A 436 -14.92 -16.43 -1.20
C ILE A 436 -14.06 -16.42 0.07
N GLY A 437 -14.72 -16.28 1.21
CA GLY A 437 -14.04 -15.96 2.47
C GLY A 437 -13.32 -14.61 2.36
N LYS A 438 -11.98 -14.66 2.36
CA LYS A 438 -11.09 -13.50 2.25
C LYS A 438 -10.31 -13.44 0.93
N ASP A 439 -10.48 -14.44 0.07
CA ASP A 439 -9.74 -14.58 -1.18
C ASP A 439 -10.62 -14.20 -2.38
N LEU A 440 -10.05 -13.43 -3.29
CA LEU A 440 -10.65 -13.12 -4.57
C LEU A 440 -10.33 -14.25 -5.56
N TRP A 441 -11.37 -14.92 -6.05
CA TRP A 441 -11.29 -16.02 -7.00
C TRP A 441 -11.60 -15.55 -8.42
N GLY A 442 -10.75 -15.95 -9.37
CA GLY A 442 -10.99 -15.78 -10.80
C GLY A 442 -11.40 -17.10 -11.44
N PHE A 443 -12.58 -17.15 -12.04
CA PHE A 443 -13.08 -18.28 -12.80
C PHE A 443 -13.03 -17.95 -14.29
N PHE A 444 -12.57 -18.87 -15.13
CA PHE A 444 -12.48 -18.62 -16.57
C PHE A 444 -12.59 -19.90 -17.39
N THR A 445 -12.90 -19.74 -18.68
CA THR A 445 -12.95 -20.80 -19.68
C THR A 445 -12.03 -20.48 -20.86
N PRO A 446 -11.50 -21.48 -21.60
CA PRO A 446 -11.59 -22.93 -21.36
C PRO A 446 -10.62 -23.43 -20.26
N ALA A 447 -10.83 -24.67 -19.80
CA ALA A 447 -10.00 -25.31 -18.77
C ALA A 447 -8.51 -25.47 -19.15
N THR A 448 -8.18 -25.40 -20.44
CA THR A 448 -6.82 -25.50 -20.97
C THR A 448 -6.01 -24.22 -20.78
N THR A 449 -6.67 -23.11 -20.44
CA THR A 449 -6.01 -21.82 -20.27
C THR A 449 -5.21 -21.77 -18.97
N SER A 450 -3.98 -21.27 -19.04
CA SER A 450 -3.09 -21.22 -17.88
C SER A 450 -3.51 -20.11 -16.90
N PRO A 451 -3.76 -20.41 -15.61
CA PRO A 451 -4.03 -19.37 -14.60
C PRO A 451 -2.93 -18.30 -14.48
N SER A 452 -1.67 -18.65 -14.77
CA SER A 452 -0.57 -17.69 -14.70
C SER A 452 -0.67 -16.60 -15.78
N GLU A 453 -1.10 -16.96 -16.98
CA GLU A 453 -1.30 -16.02 -18.09
C GLU A 453 -2.46 -15.06 -17.79
N VAL A 454 -3.57 -15.61 -17.27
CA VAL A 454 -4.75 -14.82 -16.87
C VAL A 454 -4.39 -13.83 -15.76
N LYS A 455 -3.61 -14.27 -14.77
CA LYS A 455 -3.12 -13.39 -13.70
C LYS A 455 -2.27 -12.24 -14.24
N VAL A 456 -1.38 -12.51 -15.20
CA VAL A 456 -0.54 -11.48 -15.83
C VAL A 456 -1.41 -10.49 -16.60
N ALA A 457 -2.40 -10.95 -17.35
CA ALA A 457 -3.34 -10.08 -18.07
C ALA A 457 -4.14 -9.18 -17.10
N ALA A 458 -4.74 -9.77 -16.07
CA ALA A 458 -5.48 -9.04 -15.06
C ALA A 458 -4.61 -7.99 -14.35
N ALA A 459 -3.36 -8.31 -14.00
CA ALA A 459 -2.44 -7.41 -13.31
C ALA A 459 -1.96 -6.21 -14.15
N LYS A 460 -2.13 -6.21 -15.47
CA LYS A 460 -1.84 -5.04 -16.31
C LYS A 460 -2.91 -3.94 -16.20
N ILE A 461 -4.13 -4.34 -15.85
CA ILE A 461 -5.30 -3.46 -15.83
C ILE A 461 -5.72 -3.17 -14.40
N GLN A 462 -5.80 -4.21 -13.59
CA GLN A 462 -6.26 -4.13 -12.21
C GLN A 462 -5.10 -3.84 -11.24
N PRO A 463 -5.33 -3.01 -10.22
CA PRO A 463 -4.38 -2.86 -9.12
C PRO A 463 -4.21 -4.19 -8.36
N TYR A 464 -3.08 -4.35 -7.68
CA TYR A 464 -2.69 -5.63 -7.04
C TYR A 464 -3.75 -6.23 -6.09
N TYR A 465 -4.62 -5.40 -5.49
CA TYR A 465 -5.67 -5.85 -4.57
C TYR A 465 -6.93 -6.38 -5.29
N ALA A 466 -7.14 -6.02 -6.56
CA ALA A 466 -8.24 -6.48 -7.40
C ALA A 466 -7.80 -7.60 -8.37
N VAL A 467 -6.53 -8.01 -8.36
CA VAL A 467 -6.04 -9.21 -9.05
C VAL A 467 -6.39 -10.45 -8.23
N PRO A 468 -7.10 -11.46 -8.78
CA PRO A 468 -7.45 -12.66 -8.03
C PRO A 468 -6.23 -13.38 -7.44
N SER A 469 -6.36 -13.85 -6.19
CA SER A 469 -5.35 -14.64 -5.48
C SER A 469 -5.50 -16.14 -5.73
N ARG A 470 -6.69 -16.56 -6.17
CA ARG A 470 -7.05 -17.94 -6.50
C ARG A 470 -7.70 -17.99 -7.88
N TYR A 471 -7.55 -19.11 -8.57
CA TYR A 471 -8.09 -19.30 -9.91
C TYR A 471 -8.66 -20.70 -10.07
N MET A 472 -9.73 -20.80 -10.86
CA MET A 472 -10.31 -22.07 -11.28
C MET A 472 -10.66 -22.00 -12.77
N ALA A 473 -9.95 -22.79 -13.57
CA ALA A 473 -10.23 -22.96 -14.98
C ALA A 473 -11.33 -24.02 -15.16
N LEU A 474 -12.35 -23.73 -15.95
CA LEU A 474 -13.49 -24.60 -16.17
C LEU A 474 -13.68 -24.91 -17.67
N PRO A 475 -14.15 -26.11 -18.04
CA PRO A 475 -14.47 -26.41 -19.43
C PRO A 475 -15.63 -25.54 -19.93
N GLU A 476 -16.63 -25.32 -19.06
CA GLU A 476 -17.81 -24.49 -19.28
C GLU A 476 -18.30 -23.93 -17.94
N PHE A 477 -19.00 -22.81 -17.95
CA PHE A 477 -19.61 -22.28 -16.73
C PHE A 477 -20.94 -22.98 -16.41
N PRO A 478 -21.25 -23.18 -15.12
CA PRO A 478 -22.60 -23.54 -14.73
C PRO A 478 -23.52 -22.35 -15.00
N HIS A 479 -24.72 -22.61 -15.52
CA HIS A 479 -25.73 -21.60 -15.80
C HIS A 479 -26.99 -21.84 -14.96
N THR A 480 -27.64 -20.75 -14.55
CA THR A 480 -28.99 -20.76 -13.95
C THR A 480 -30.03 -21.12 -15.02
N ALA A 481 -31.27 -21.42 -14.60
CA ALA A 481 -32.39 -21.67 -15.51
C ALA A 481 -32.65 -20.51 -16.50
N ASN A 482 -32.23 -19.29 -16.16
CA ASN A 482 -32.36 -18.09 -16.99
C ASN A 482 -31.12 -17.83 -17.87
N GLY A 483 -30.20 -18.79 -18.01
CA GLY A 483 -29.01 -18.69 -18.86
C GLY A 483 -27.87 -17.84 -18.30
N LYS A 484 -28.04 -17.17 -17.16
CA LYS A 484 -26.95 -16.42 -16.48
C LYS A 484 -25.96 -17.37 -15.80
N ILE A 485 -24.69 -16.99 -15.69
CA ILE A 485 -23.68 -17.74 -14.93
C ILE A 485 -24.16 -17.97 -13.50
N ASP A 486 -24.16 -19.23 -13.04
CA ASP A 486 -24.54 -19.61 -11.68
C ASP A 486 -23.35 -19.41 -10.71
N LYS A 487 -23.28 -18.19 -10.17
CA LYS A 487 -22.29 -17.80 -9.15
C LYS A 487 -22.36 -18.65 -7.88
N ARG A 488 -23.52 -19.24 -7.53
CA ARG A 488 -23.65 -20.14 -6.37
C ARG A 488 -23.04 -21.51 -6.64
N ALA A 489 -23.19 -22.03 -7.86
CA ALA A 489 -22.50 -23.25 -8.28
C ALA A 489 -20.97 -23.04 -8.31
N LEU A 490 -20.50 -21.93 -8.87
CA LEU A 490 -19.06 -21.58 -8.85
C LEU A 490 -18.49 -21.48 -7.44
N ARG A 491 -19.21 -20.83 -6.51
CA ARG A 491 -18.82 -20.76 -5.10
C ARG A 491 -18.65 -22.14 -4.48
N ARG A 492 -19.63 -23.04 -4.67
CA ARG A 492 -19.56 -24.41 -4.16
C ARG A 492 -18.38 -25.19 -4.72
N LEU A 493 -18.08 -25.03 -6.02
CA LEU A 493 -16.90 -25.65 -6.63
C LEU A 493 -15.60 -25.20 -5.94
N ALA A 494 -15.44 -23.90 -5.72
CA ALA A 494 -14.26 -23.37 -5.06
C ALA A 494 -14.17 -23.78 -3.58
N GLU A 495 -15.30 -23.79 -2.84
CA GLU A 495 -15.35 -24.27 -1.45
C GLU A 495 -14.95 -25.74 -1.35
N MET A 496 -15.44 -26.61 -2.25
CA MET A 496 -15.00 -28.00 -2.33
C MET A 496 -13.49 -28.12 -2.63
N GLN A 497 -12.95 -27.28 -3.52
CA GLN A 497 -11.50 -27.27 -3.79
C GLN A 497 -10.69 -26.85 -2.55
N ILE A 498 -11.18 -25.87 -1.78
CA ILE A 498 -10.55 -25.44 -0.52
C ILE A 498 -10.52 -26.60 0.48
N GLU A 499 -11.65 -27.29 0.66
CA GLU A 499 -11.77 -28.43 1.58
C GLU A 499 -10.84 -29.59 1.17
N GLN A 500 -10.82 -29.94 -0.12
CA GLN A 500 -9.93 -30.98 -0.65
C GLN A 500 -8.46 -30.64 -0.45
N THR A 501 -8.08 -29.38 -0.68
CA THR A 501 -6.69 -28.92 -0.48
C THR A 501 -6.30 -28.94 0.99
N ALA A 502 -7.21 -28.54 1.89
CA ALA A 502 -6.98 -28.58 3.34
C ALA A 502 -6.86 -30.03 3.85
N ALA A 503 -7.71 -30.93 3.36
CA ALA A 503 -7.66 -32.36 3.69
C ALA A 503 -6.35 -33.00 3.18
N ALA A 504 -5.91 -32.69 1.96
CA ALA A 504 -4.66 -33.17 1.41
C ALA A 504 -3.44 -32.66 2.20
N ALA A 505 -3.43 -31.38 2.61
CA ALA A 505 -2.37 -30.82 3.44
C ALA A 505 -2.31 -31.48 4.83
N LEU A 506 -3.46 -31.73 5.46
CA LEU A 506 -3.53 -32.46 6.73
C LEU A 506 -3.04 -33.91 6.58
N ALA A 507 -3.41 -34.59 5.49
CA ALA A 507 -2.94 -35.94 5.18
C ALA A 507 -1.42 -35.99 4.93
N ALA A 508 -0.86 -35.02 4.21
CA ALA A 508 0.58 -34.90 4.01
C ALA A 508 1.33 -34.69 5.33
N THR A 509 0.81 -33.81 6.20
CA THR A 509 1.38 -33.55 7.53
C THR A 509 1.29 -34.78 8.45
N ALA A 510 0.23 -35.59 8.31
CA ALA A 510 0.07 -36.85 9.03
C ALA A 510 1.04 -37.94 8.50
N ASN A 511 1.27 -37.99 7.19
CA ASN A 511 2.24 -38.90 6.57
C ASN A 511 3.68 -38.55 6.93
N GLU A 512 4.05 -37.27 6.98
CA GLU A 512 5.38 -36.84 7.47
C GLU A 512 5.62 -37.25 8.93
N LYS A 513 4.61 -37.11 9.81
CA LYS A 513 4.70 -37.60 11.20
C LYS A 513 4.80 -39.12 11.30
N THR A 514 4.18 -39.85 10.37
CA THR A 514 4.22 -41.32 10.32
C THR A 514 5.55 -41.82 9.76
N HIS A 515 6.13 -41.13 8.77
CA HIS A 515 7.48 -41.39 8.27
C HIS A 515 8.55 -41.09 9.33
N ALA A 516 8.42 -39.99 10.09
CA ALA A 516 9.31 -39.67 11.21
C ALA A 516 9.24 -40.72 12.34
N ARG A 517 8.06 -41.32 12.57
CA ARG A 517 7.91 -42.44 13.52
C ARG A 517 8.51 -43.75 12.99
N ARG A 518 8.39 -44.05 11.70
CA ARG A 518 8.99 -45.25 11.08
C ARG A 518 10.52 -45.16 11.00
N SER A 519 11.10 -43.99 10.73
CA SER A 519 12.55 -43.79 10.75
C SER A 519 13.15 -43.87 12.17
N SER A 520 12.39 -43.53 13.22
CA SER A 520 12.79 -43.75 14.61
C SER A 520 12.66 -45.21 15.10
N ALA A 521 12.02 -46.08 14.32
CA ALA A 521 11.82 -47.49 14.67
C ALA A 521 12.88 -48.45 14.06
N HIS A 522 13.81 -47.95 13.26
CA HIS A 522 14.92 -48.73 12.68
C HIS A 522 16.27 -48.56 13.40
N THR A 523 16.27 -47.95 14.58
CA THR A 523 17.44 -47.83 15.46
C THR A 523 17.12 -48.30 16.87
N LYS A 524 16.82 -49.59 17.02
CA LYS A 524 16.96 -50.29 18.32
C LYS A 524 17.56 -51.69 18.09
N PRO A 525 18.68 -52.04 18.73
CA PRO A 525 19.23 -53.39 18.65
C PRO A 525 18.33 -54.38 19.39
N LEU A 526 18.21 -55.60 18.84
CA LEU A 526 17.68 -56.76 19.56
C LEU A 526 18.55 -57.02 20.79
N ALA A 527 17.93 -57.01 21.98
CA ALA A 527 18.44 -57.69 23.15
C ALA A 527 17.65 -58.99 23.33
N SER A 528 18.36 -60.11 23.37
CA SER A 528 17.83 -61.42 23.69
C SER A 528 17.52 -61.52 25.19
N THR A 529 16.36 -62.06 25.53
CA THR A 529 16.17 -63.02 26.63
C THR A 529 14.78 -63.64 26.55
N SER A 530 14.74 -64.90 26.92
CA SER A 530 13.69 -65.88 26.70
C SER A 530 12.61 -65.86 27.79
N HIS A 531 11.39 -66.24 27.39
CA HIS A 531 10.40 -67.12 28.06
C HIS A 531 8.97 -66.58 28.01
N GLY A 532 8.06 -67.41 27.47
CA GLY A 532 6.79 -67.71 28.14
C GLY A 532 5.51 -67.05 27.65
N HIS A 533 4.84 -67.74 26.73
CA HIS A 533 3.39 -68.05 26.70
C HIS A 533 2.30 -66.94 26.57
N ALA A 534 1.46 -67.18 25.54
CA ALA A 534 -0.02 -67.24 25.56
C ALA A 534 -0.89 -65.98 25.36
N HIS A 535 -1.72 -66.05 24.29
CA HIS A 535 -3.09 -65.54 24.05
C HIS A 535 -3.39 -64.04 24.32
N GLY A 536 -4.24 -63.28 23.62
CA GLY A 536 -5.26 -63.52 22.60
C GLY A 536 -5.98 -62.16 22.33
N SER A 537 -6.76 -62.15 21.26
CA SER A 537 -7.47 -61.10 20.52
C SER A 537 -8.36 -60.03 21.22
N PHE A 538 -8.71 -59.02 20.40
CA PHE A 538 -9.90 -58.12 20.39
C PHE A 538 -9.84 -56.68 21.01
N LEU A 539 -9.76 -55.69 20.10
CA LEU A 539 -10.79 -54.69 19.72
C LEU A 539 -11.45 -53.73 20.76
N VAL A 540 -11.53 -52.45 20.35
CA VAL A 540 -12.52 -51.37 20.64
C VAL A 540 -12.10 -50.18 21.54
N ALA A 541 -12.14 -49.01 20.86
CA ALA A 541 -12.53 -47.64 21.25
C ALA A 541 -12.17 -46.99 22.60
N GLY A 542 -11.65 -45.76 22.48
CA GLY A 542 -12.45 -44.58 22.88
C GLY A 542 -12.20 -43.92 24.24
N HIS A 543 -11.53 -42.76 24.18
CA HIS A 543 -11.68 -41.57 25.03
C HIS A 543 -11.13 -41.53 26.48
N ILE A 544 -10.89 -40.27 26.90
CA ILE A 544 -10.57 -39.71 28.24
C ILE A 544 -9.05 -39.60 28.50
N ALA A 545 -8.40 -38.44 28.40
CA ALA A 545 -8.49 -37.15 29.12
C ALA A 545 -7.66 -37.08 30.42
N LYS A 546 -7.00 -35.91 30.54
CA LYS A 546 -6.55 -35.17 31.74
C LYS A 546 -5.33 -35.63 32.56
N ARG A 547 -4.41 -34.64 32.64
CA ARG A 547 -3.66 -34.13 33.82
C ARG A 547 -2.80 -35.10 34.64
N SER A 548 -1.52 -34.74 34.75
CA SER A 548 -0.90 -34.46 36.07
C SER A 548 0.42 -33.71 35.91
N ILE A 549 0.65 -32.82 36.87
CA ILE A 549 1.77 -31.89 37.08
C ILE A 549 2.75 -32.52 38.10
N SER A 550 3.96 -31.94 38.17
CA SER A 550 4.99 -32.04 39.23
C SER A 550 5.96 -33.25 39.10
N GLU A 551 7.27 -33.19 39.39
CA GLU A 551 8.09 -32.23 40.14
C GLU A 551 9.59 -32.64 40.05
N HIS A 552 10.52 -31.84 40.62
CA HIS A 552 12.00 -31.99 40.79
C HIS A 552 12.90 -31.54 39.62
N GLY A 553 13.98 -30.75 39.78
CA GLY A 553 14.62 -30.13 40.93
C GLY A 553 16.06 -29.69 40.59
N THR A 554 16.35 -28.39 40.76
CA THR A 554 17.63 -27.71 41.12
C THR A 554 18.91 -27.70 40.25
N ALA A 555 19.40 -26.45 40.03
CA ALA A 555 20.79 -25.92 40.04
C ALA A 555 21.41 -25.36 38.73
N GLN A 556 21.95 -24.14 38.86
CA GLN A 556 22.43 -23.09 37.91
C GLN A 556 23.80 -23.38 37.20
N PRO A 557 24.43 -22.43 36.45
CA PRO A 557 23.94 -21.53 35.38
C PRO A 557 24.86 -21.57 34.12
N SER A 558 24.34 -21.32 32.92
CA SER A 558 25.19 -20.83 31.82
C SER A 558 24.42 -20.01 30.79
N ALA A 559 25.09 -18.97 30.31
CA ALA A 559 24.58 -17.90 29.47
C ALA A 559 24.26 -18.36 28.04
N GLY A 560 23.23 -17.73 27.43
CA GLY A 560 23.01 -17.75 25.98
C GLY A 560 21.53 -17.81 25.59
N PRO A 561 20.96 -16.77 24.96
CA PRO A 561 19.56 -16.80 24.53
C PRO A 561 19.41 -17.60 23.23
N SER A 562 18.91 -18.83 23.33
CA SER A 562 18.40 -19.59 22.18
C SER A 562 16.87 -19.49 22.14
N ARG A 563 16.34 -18.48 21.46
CA ARG A 563 14.92 -18.47 21.03
C ARG A 563 14.84 -19.04 19.62
N LEU A 564 14.55 -20.33 19.52
CA LEU A 564 13.99 -20.95 18.32
C LEU A 564 12.52 -20.54 18.22
N LEU A 565 12.20 -19.62 17.31
CA LEU A 565 10.85 -19.37 16.84
C LEU A 565 10.56 -20.30 15.68
N THR A 566 9.69 -21.26 15.92
CA THR A 566 9.07 -22.12 14.91
C THR A 566 8.02 -21.30 14.17
N LEU A 567 8.27 -20.97 12.91
CA LEU A 567 7.22 -20.64 11.94
C LEU A 567 7.24 -21.69 10.84
N ARG A 568 6.30 -22.63 10.94
CA ARG A 568 5.94 -23.55 9.87
C ARG A 568 5.14 -22.78 8.82
N ALA A 569 5.65 -22.74 7.60
CA ALA A 569 4.86 -22.71 6.39
C ALA A 569 5.35 -23.89 5.52
N PRO A 570 4.48 -24.82 5.08
CA PRO A 570 4.90 -25.96 4.29
C PRO A 570 5.01 -25.53 2.82
N VAL A 571 6.21 -25.60 2.27
CA VAL A 571 6.40 -25.80 0.82
C VAL A 571 7.26 -27.05 0.70
N SER A 572 6.60 -28.16 0.38
CA SER A 572 7.24 -29.42 0.00
C SER A 572 7.79 -29.28 -1.41
N VAL A 573 9.12 -29.21 -1.54
CA VAL A 573 9.82 -29.52 -2.80
C VAL A 573 10.54 -30.85 -2.59
N ASP A 574 10.17 -31.82 -3.42
CA ASP A 574 10.74 -33.16 -3.46
C ASP A 574 12.22 -33.07 -3.89
N LEU A 575 13.13 -33.59 -3.06
CA LEU A 575 14.56 -33.66 -3.35
C LEU A 575 15.02 -35.11 -3.21
N THR A 576 15.01 -35.85 -4.31
CA THR A 576 15.78 -37.08 -4.44
C THR A 576 17.08 -36.80 -5.21
N SER A 577 18.20 -37.11 -4.52
CA SER A 577 19.57 -37.34 -5.01
C SER A 577 20.33 -36.19 -5.72
N THR A 578 21.32 -35.60 -5.03
CA THR A 578 22.76 -35.90 -5.24
C THR A 578 23.62 -35.04 -4.29
N SER A 579 24.67 -35.67 -3.74
CA SER A 579 25.59 -35.20 -2.71
C SER A 579 26.65 -34.21 -3.20
N SER A 580 26.96 -33.15 -2.42
CA SER A 580 28.28 -32.47 -2.31
C SER A 580 28.30 -31.44 -1.16
N PRO A 581 29.42 -31.23 -0.44
CA PRO A 581 29.47 -30.50 0.83
C PRO A 581 29.52 -28.97 0.68
N SER A 582 28.92 -28.26 1.64
CA SER A 582 28.97 -26.80 1.75
C SER A 582 30.23 -26.35 2.52
N PRO A 583 31.02 -25.36 2.05
CA PRO A 583 32.11 -24.80 2.84
C PRO A 583 31.60 -23.76 3.85
N GLN A 584 32.10 -23.83 5.09
CA GLN A 584 31.93 -22.80 6.12
C GLN A 584 32.83 -21.60 5.84
N VAL A 585 32.35 -20.39 6.10
CA VAL A 585 33.14 -19.14 6.04
C VAL A 585 33.40 -18.65 7.47
N GLN A 586 34.68 -18.49 7.83
CA GLN A 586 35.13 -17.76 9.03
C GLN A 586 35.50 -16.32 8.65
N PHE A 587 35.21 -15.34 9.52
CA PHE A 587 35.69 -13.97 9.40
C PHE A 587 36.58 -13.60 10.58
N GLN A 588 37.73 -12.99 10.28
CA GLN A 588 38.67 -12.42 11.26
C GLN A 588 38.63 -10.89 11.11
N ALA A 589 38.34 -10.17 12.20
CA ALA A 589 38.31 -8.71 12.21
C ALA A 589 39.60 -8.14 12.80
N CYS A 590 40.28 -7.25 12.07
CA CYS A 590 41.34 -6.39 12.62
C CYS A 590 40.72 -5.10 13.16
N LYS A 591 41.09 -4.73 14.39
CA LYS A 591 40.77 -3.43 15.00
C LYS A 591 41.70 -2.35 14.44
N CYS A 592 41.15 -1.18 14.14
CA CYS A 592 41.92 0.06 14.04
C CYS A 592 41.17 1.19 14.76
N GLU A 593 41.92 1.98 15.53
CA GLU A 593 41.45 3.00 16.47
C GLU A 593 41.04 4.32 15.79
N GLN A 594 40.17 5.09 16.45
CA GLN A 594 39.56 6.33 15.97
C GLN A 594 40.50 7.55 16.04
N SER A 595 40.38 8.48 15.07
CA SER A 595 40.59 9.92 15.27
C SER A 595 39.81 10.77 14.24
N PRO A 596 39.54 12.08 14.47
CA PRO A 596 38.49 12.83 13.80
C PRO A 596 39.00 13.90 12.81
N LEU A 597 38.53 13.89 11.55
CA LEU A 597 38.24 15.05 10.69
C LEU A 597 38.14 14.64 9.20
N SER A 598 37.03 15.08 8.57
CA SER A 598 36.77 15.34 7.14
C SER A 598 37.12 14.30 6.04
N SER A 599 36.13 14.10 5.16
CA SER A 599 36.12 13.33 3.90
C SER A 599 36.04 11.80 4.05
N GLN A 600 34.84 11.26 3.86
CA GLN A 600 34.61 9.81 3.76
C GLN A 600 35.02 9.33 2.37
N ILE A 601 36.00 8.43 2.32
CA ILE A 601 36.40 7.71 1.11
C ILE A 601 35.52 6.46 0.99
N HIS A 602 34.93 6.22 -0.20
CA HIS A 602 34.26 4.97 -0.53
C HIS A 602 35.19 4.11 -1.39
N THR A 603 35.80 3.08 -0.81
CA THR A 603 36.52 2.06 -1.57
C THR A 603 35.61 0.86 -1.78
N VAL A 604 35.27 0.54 -3.03
CA VAL A 604 34.52 -0.68 -3.38
C VAL A 604 35.50 -1.71 -3.93
N ALA A 605 35.73 -2.79 -3.18
CA ALA A 605 36.48 -3.95 -3.66
C ALA A 605 35.50 -5.00 -4.19
N VAL A 606 35.66 -5.41 -5.45
CA VAL A 606 34.90 -6.52 -6.04
C VAL A 606 35.79 -7.75 -6.09
N SER A 607 35.38 -8.81 -5.40
CA SER A 607 36.03 -10.12 -5.48
C SER A 607 35.22 -11.01 -6.43
N VAL A 608 35.89 -11.61 -7.42
CA VAL A 608 35.32 -12.64 -8.29
C VAL A 608 35.92 -13.98 -7.86
N SER A 609 35.12 -14.83 -7.24
CA SER A 609 35.52 -16.21 -6.90
C SER A 609 34.79 -17.21 -7.79
N GLY A 610 35.53 -18.12 -8.44
CA GLY A 610 34.96 -19.22 -9.22
C GLY A 610 35.51 -19.40 -10.64
N LEU A 611 36.64 -18.78 -10.99
CA LEU A 611 37.32 -19.03 -12.26
C LEU A 611 38.53 -19.96 -12.02
N ASP A 612 38.55 -21.10 -12.72
CA ASP A 612 39.76 -21.91 -12.85
C ASP A 612 40.73 -21.17 -13.79
N VAL A 613 41.48 -20.21 -13.23
CA VAL A 613 42.52 -19.48 -13.96
C VAL A 613 43.83 -20.24 -13.76
N ARG A 614 44.25 -21.03 -14.76
CA ARG A 614 45.64 -21.48 -14.83
C ARG A 614 46.55 -20.25 -14.91
N ARG A 615 47.26 -20.00 -13.80
CA ARG A 615 48.44 -19.12 -13.61
C ARG A 615 48.68 -18.10 -14.73
N ARG A 616 48.20 -16.86 -14.56
CA ARG A 616 48.97 -15.63 -14.81
C ARG A 616 48.58 -14.60 -13.77
N GLY A 617 49.58 -13.93 -13.20
CA GLY A 617 49.48 -13.13 -11.98
C GLY A 617 48.47 -11.99 -12.08
N VAL A 618 47.76 -11.76 -10.97
CA VAL A 618 47.01 -10.53 -10.74
C VAL A 618 47.99 -9.55 -10.08
N GLU A 619 48.41 -8.52 -10.80
CA GLU A 619 49.11 -7.38 -10.19
C GLU A 619 48.08 -6.43 -9.57
N VAL A 620 48.29 -6.11 -8.29
CA VAL A 620 47.54 -5.07 -7.60
C VAL A 620 48.34 -3.78 -7.70
N LEU A 621 47.83 -2.81 -8.46
CA LEU A 621 48.41 -1.47 -8.56
C LEU A 621 48.20 -0.71 -7.24
N SER A 622 49.29 -0.47 -6.50
CA SER A 622 49.30 0.40 -5.32
C SER A 622 49.41 1.86 -5.76
N ILE A 623 48.44 2.69 -5.36
CA ILE A 623 48.44 4.15 -5.59
C ILE A 623 48.94 4.83 -4.30
N HIS A 624 49.95 5.69 -4.42
CA HIS A 624 50.47 6.47 -3.31
C HIS A 624 50.19 7.96 -3.49
N PRO A 625 49.74 8.68 -2.45
CA PRO A 625 49.67 10.14 -2.48
C PRO A 625 51.10 10.72 -2.48
N THR A 626 51.39 11.65 -3.39
CA THR A 626 52.64 12.43 -3.35
C THR A 626 52.41 13.76 -2.63
N LYS A 627 53.49 14.40 -2.16
CA LYS A 627 53.48 15.62 -1.32
C LYS A 627 52.90 16.88 -1.98
N THR A 628 52.40 16.78 -3.20
CA THR A 628 51.69 17.84 -3.91
C THR A 628 50.30 17.29 -4.23
N ASP A 629 49.25 17.89 -3.66
CA ASP A 629 47.86 17.40 -3.65
C ASP A 629 47.22 17.21 -5.05
N ALA A 630 47.70 16.24 -5.82
CA ALA A 630 47.22 15.75 -7.10
C ALA A 630 47.44 14.22 -7.19
N TRP A 631 46.53 13.50 -7.85
CA TRP A 631 46.61 12.05 -8.00
C TRP A 631 47.34 11.70 -9.31
N VAL A 632 48.37 10.87 -9.22
CA VAL A 632 49.15 10.42 -10.36
C VAL A 632 48.85 8.95 -10.64
N VAL A 633 48.33 8.66 -11.83
CA VAL A 633 48.05 7.28 -12.27
C VAL A 633 49.06 6.89 -13.35
N PRO A 634 49.84 5.80 -13.16
CA PRO A 634 50.68 5.26 -14.22
C PRO A 634 49.80 4.68 -15.32
N THR A 635 50.04 5.06 -16.56
CA THR A 635 49.58 4.32 -17.73
C THR A 635 50.78 3.59 -18.35
N ASP A 636 50.57 2.76 -19.37
CA ASP A 636 51.58 1.92 -20.07
C ASP A 636 53.00 2.55 -20.13
N PRO A 637 54.08 1.73 -20.14
CA PRO A 637 55.39 2.12 -19.63
C PRO A 637 55.89 3.44 -20.23
N GLY A 638 55.90 4.50 -19.40
CA GLY A 638 56.50 5.80 -19.71
C GLY A 638 55.56 7.01 -19.73
N ARG A 639 54.26 6.88 -19.44
CA ARG A 639 53.34 8.05 -19.34
C ARG A 639 52.53 8.08 -18.04
N THR A 640 52.47 9.26 -17.44
CA THR A 640 51.70 9.54 -16.21
C THR A 640 50.58 10.54 -16.48
N LEU A 641 49.39 10.24 -15.97
CA LEU A 641 48.22 11.10 -16.06
C LEU A 641 48.00 11.82 -14.72
N GLU A 642 47.84 13.14 -14.77
CA GLU A 642 47.57 13.98 -13.60
C GLU A 642 46.07 14.26 -13.50
N VAL A 643 45.43 13.88 -12.40
CA VAL A 643 43.98 14.05 -12.21
C VAL A 643 43.70 15.09 -11.13
N GLY A 644 42.98 16.15 -11.51
CA GLY A 644 42.70 17.32 -10.67
C GLY A 644 41.71 17.08 -9.51
N ARG A 645 41.69 18.04 -8.56
CA ARG A 645 41.14 18.04 -7.19
C ARG A 645 39.66 17.65 -6.93
N ARG A 646 38.89 17.13 -7.89
CA ARG A 646 37.43 16.86 -7.70
C ARG A 646 36.93 15.53 -8.29
N ALA A 647 37.74 14.48 -8.29
CA ALA A 647 37.25 13.13 -8.61
C ALA A 647 36.87 12.39 -7.32
N THR A 648 35.65 11.86 -7.23
CA THR A 648 35.20 11.07 -6.05
C THR A 648 34.93 9.60 -6.36
N CYS A 649 35.04 9.13 -7.61
CA CYS A 649 34.99 7.70 -7.92
C CYS A 649 35.83 7.39 -9.16
N VAL A 650 36.74 6.41 -9.06
CA VAL A 650 37.46 5.81 -10.19
C VAL A 650 37.08 4.33 -10.21
N PHE A 651 36.53 3.84 -11.32
CA PHE A 651 36.18 2.43 -11.50
C PHE A 651 37.14 1.77 -12.47
N PHE A 652 37.71 0.63 -12.09
CA PHE A 652 38.51 -0.21 -12.98
C PHE A 652 37.76 -1.50 -13.29
N ILE A 653 37.64 -1.85 -14.57
CA ILE A 653 37.08 -3.12 -15.02
C ILE A 653 38.21 -3.87 -15.73
N VAL A 654 38.66 -4.99 -15.15
CA VAL A 654 39.68 -5.85 -15.76
C VAL A 654 39.00 -6.96 -16.54
N GLY A 655 39.14 -6.95 -17.87
CA GLY A 655 38.60 -7.99 -18.75
C GLY A 655 39.54 -9.19 -18.88
N GLY A 656 39.18 -10.34 -18.31
CA GLY A 656 39.85 -11.61 -18.61
C GLY A 656 39.11 -12.38 -19.72
N HIS A 657 39.85 -13.00 -20.65
CA HIS A 657 39.26 -13.88 -21.67
C HIS A 657 38.55 -15.10 -21.03
N ILE A 658 37.22 -15.14 -21.10
CA ILE A 658 36.42 -16.28 -20.65
C ILE A 658 36.23 -17.24 -21.84
N LYS A 659 36.79 -18.46 -21.74
CA LYS A 659 36.46 -19.58 -22.63
C LYS A 659 35.61 -20.58 -21.85
N SER A 660 34.45 -20.91 -22.42
CA SER A 660 33.43 -21.88 -21.97
C SER A 660 32.32 -21.36 -21.02
N SER A 661 31.14 -21.96 -21.20
CA SER A 661 29.88 -21.65 -20.53
C SER A 661 29.99 -21.90 -19.02
N SER A 662 30.07 -20.84 -18.22
CA SER A 662 29.98 -20.90 -16.77
C SER A 662 29.22 -19.69 -16.23
N HIS A 663 28.38 -19.93 -15.22
CA HIS A 663 27.59 -18.90 -14.55
C HIS A 663 28.51 -17.97 -13.74
N LEU A 664 28.45 -16.66 -14.02
CA LEU A 664 29.16 -15.64 -13.24
C LEU A 664 28.32 -15.24 -12.01
N LYS A 665 28.92 -15.28 -10.82
CA LYS A 665 28.35 -14.69 -9.60
C LYS A 665 29.12 -13.42 -9.27
N VAL A 666 28.45 -12.28 -9.26
CA VAL A 666 29.01 -10.99 -8.85
C VAL A 666 28.39 -10.63 -7.50
N SER A 667 29.23 -10.31 -6.52
CA SER A 667 28.78 -9.86 -5.19
C SER A 667 29.26 -8.42 -5.01
N SER A 668 28.33 -7.48 -4.81
CA SER A 668 28.66 -6.08 -4.51
C SER A 668 28.51 -5.84 -3.00
N LEU A 669 29.54 -5.29 -2.37
CA LEU A 669 29.46 -4.78 -1.00
C LEU A 669 29.45 -3.25 -1.05
N CYS A 670 28.39 -2.62 -0.56
CA CYS A 670 28.30 -1.17 -0.44
C CYS A 670 28.33 -0.80 1.04
N LEU A 671 29.34 -0.04 1.48
CA LEU A 671 29.46 0.47 2.85
C LEU A 671 28.71 1.80 2.95
N GLY A 672 27.52 1.76 3.56
CA GLY A 672 26.74 2.94 3.93
C GLY A 672 26.93 3.31 5.40
N CYS A 673 26.97 4.61 5.69
CA CYS A 673 26.99 5.16 7.05
C CYS A 673 25.65 4.90 7.76
N ASN A 674 25.48 3.72 8.36
CA ASN A 674 24.74 3.41 9.59
C ASN A 674 24.33 1.92 9.62
N GLY A 675 25.16 1.08 10.23
CA GLY A 675 24.76 -0.26 10.70
C GLY A 675 24.68 -1.36 9.63
N TRP A 676 25.16 -2.55 9.98
CA TRP A 676 25.44 -3.65 9.05
C TRP A 676 24.17 -4.22 8.39
N ALA A 677 24.08 -4.17 7.06
CA ALA A 677 23.12 -4.95 6.30
C ALA A 677 23.74 -5.43 4.98
N LEU A 678 23.72 -6.75 4.79
CA LEU A 678 24.11 -7.43 3.55
C LEU A 678 22.92 -7.33 2.58
N ASN A 679 22.89 -6.30 1.73
CA ASN A 679 21.79 -6.12 0.78
C ASN A 679 22.14 -6.70 -0.59
N SER A 680 21.56 -7.88 -0.84
CA SER A 680 21.37 -8.56 -2.12
C SER A 680 22.59 -9.16 -2.82
N THR A 681 22.53 -10.48 -3.03
CA THR A 681 23.21 -11.18 -4.12
C THR A 681 22.28 -11.22 -5.32
N SER A 682 22.62 -10.55 -6.42
CA SER A 682 21.94 -10.76 -7.71
C SER A 682 22.66 -11.88 -8.48
N SER A 683 21.95 -12.94 -8.84
CA SER A 683 22.45 -13.97 -9.75
C SER A 683 21.84 -13.75 -11.14
N LEU A 684 22.65 -13.29 -12.09
CA LEU A 684 22.26 -13.23 -13.51
C LEU A 684 22.60 -14.56 -14.18
N SER A 685 21.58 -15.34 -14.56
CA SER A 685 21.75 -16.53 -15.39
C SER A 685 21.20 -16.27 -16.79
N LYS A 686 22.07 -15.93 -17.75
CA LYS A 686 21.75 -15.97 -19.19
C LYS A 686 22.60 -17.06 -19.86
N ARG A 687 22.00 -17.91 -20.68
CA ARG A 687 22.70 -18.75 -21.68
C ARG A 687 22.63 -18.02 -23.02
N ALA A 688 23.76 -17.79 -23.68
CA ALA A 688 23.80 -17.56 -25.12
C ALA A 688 25.22 -17.56 -25.71
N ASP A 689 25.27 -17.95 -26.97
CA ASP A 689 26.41 -18.20 -27.84
C ASP A 689 27.00 -16.90 -28.43
N ALA A 690 27.86 -16.16 -27.71
CA ALA A 690 28.96 -15.33 -28.29
C ALA A 690 29.65 -14.45 -27.21
N PRO A 691 31.00 -14.44 -27.11
CA PRO A 691 31.71 -13.75 -26.01
C PRO A 691 31.74 -12.21 -26.08
N ARG A 692 31.51 -11.57 -27.23
CA ARG A 692 31.74 -10.12 -27.42
C ARG A 692 30.54 -9.22 -27.11
N THR A 693 29.32 -9.75 -27.16
CA THR A 693 28.08 -8.99 -26.87
C THR A 693 27.85 -8.85 -25.36
N ILE A 694 28.36 -9.80 -24.58
CA ILE A 694 28.16 -9.89 -23.11
C ILE A 694 28.84 -8.73 -22.36
N ALA A 695 30.05 -8.32 -22.75
CA ALA A 695 30.75 -7.24 -22.05
C ALA A 695 30.03 -5.89 -22.21
N LYS A 696 29.47 -5.62 -23.39
CA LYS A 696 28.76 -4.36 -23.68
C LYS A 696 27.42 -4.29 -22.93
N GLU A 697 26.68 -5.39 -22.86
CA GLU A 697 25.41 -5.46 -22.12
C GLU A 697 25.61 -5.47 -20.60
N LEU A 698 26.62 -6.19 -20.06
CA LEU A 698 26.88 -6.19 -18.62
C LEU A 698 27.35 -4.83 -18.11
N ILE A 699 28.20 -4.12 -18.86
CA ILE A 699 28.65 -2.78 -18.50
C ILE A 699 27.48 -1.80 -18.52
N THR A 700 26.57 -1.95 -19.48
CA THR A 700 25.36 -1.12 -19.59
C THR A 700 24.39 -1.41 -18.44
N ASP A 701 24.13 -2.68 -18.11
CA ASP A 701 23.26 -3.06 -17.01
C ASP A 701 23.83 -2.68 -15.63
N LEU A 702 25.15 -2.79 -15.45
CA LEU A 702 25.82 -2.37 -14.22
C LEU A 702 25.81 -0.85 -14.07
N ALA A 703 26.03 -0.10 -15.16
CA ALA A 703 25.89 1.36 -15.18
C ALA A 703 24.44 1.78 -14.89
N CYS A 704 23.44 1.10 -15.44
CA CYS A 704 22.02 1.33 -15.14
C CYS A 704 21.66 1.03 -13.68
N THR A 705 22.26 -0.01 -13.10
CA THR A 705 22.04 -0.37 -11.69
C THR A 705 22.66 0.68 -10.76
N LEU A 706 23.82 1.22 -11.12
CA LEU A 706 24.46 2.33 -10.40
C LEU A 706 23.69 3.66 -10.58
N MET A 707 23.17 3.96 -11.79
CA MET A 707 22.29 5.13 -12.05
C MET A 707 21.11 5.19 -11.08
N ASN A 708 20.48 4.03 -10.81
CA ASN A 708 19.32 3.94 -9.92
C ASN A 708 19.65 4.04 -8.43
N GLN A 709 20.92 3.90 -8.02
CA GLN A 709 21.29 3.88 -6.61
C GLN A 709 21.99 5.16 -6.13
N SER A 710 22.61 5.96 -7.01
CA SER A 710 23.40 7.13 -6.61
C SER A 710 23.02 8.48 -7.24
N GLY A 711 22.06 8.54 -8.17
CA GLY A 711 21.50 9.82 -8.66
C GLY A 711 22.49 10.71 -9.43
N VAL A 712 23.46 10.13 -10.14
CA VAL A 712 24.44 10.86 -10.95
C VAL A 712 24.10 10.71 -12.44
N ASP A 713 24.03 11.82 -13.18
CA ASP A 713 23.84 11.84 -14.63
C ASP A 713 25.13 11.41 -15.35
N ILE A 714 25.04 10.43 -16.25
CA ILE A 714 26.15 10.04 -17.14
C ILE A 714 25.89 10.57 -18.55
N VAL A 715 26.88 11.28 -19.10
CA VAL A 715 26.88 11.74 -20.51
C VAL A 715 26.98 10.52 -21.44
N ARG A 716 26.07 10.47 -22.42
CA ARG A 716 25.87 9.39 -23.41
C ARG A 716 27.17 8.82 -23.98
N ILE A 717 27.34 7.50 -23.92
CA ILE A 717 28.45 6.78 -24.55
C ILE A 717 28.13 6.58 -26.04
N VAL A 718 28.88 7.23 -26.94
CA VAL A 718 28.90 6.90 -28.37
C VAL A 718 30.25 6.23 -28.67
N SER A 719 30.24 4.94 -28.99
CA SER A 719 31.44 4.27 -29.52
C SER A 719 31.38 4.32 -31.05
N ASP A 720 32.17 5.19 -31.68
CA ASP A 720 32.47 5.04 -33.11
C ASP A 720 33.58 3.98 -33.28
N SER A 721 33.44 3.15 -34.29
CA SER A 721 34.17 1.88 -34.46
C SER A 721 35.62 2.01 -34.93
N GLN A 722 36.17 3.23 -35.03
CA GLN A 722 37.47 3.44 -35.68
C GLN A 722 38.48 4.35 -34.95
N THR A 723 38.19 4.87 -33.75
CA THR A 723 39.23 5.60 -32.97
C THR A 723 39.17 5.26 -31.48
N SER A 724 40.34 5.02 -30.87
CA SER A 724 40.52 4.68 -29.45
C SER A 724 40.37 5.88 -28.50
N HIS A 725 39.57 6.89 -28.85
CA HIS A 725 39.39 8.09 -28.05
C HIS A 725 37.89 8.38 -27.85
N ALA A 726 37.49 8.54 -26.59
CA ALA A 726 36.18 9.10 -26.24
C ALA A 726 36.27 10.64 -26.36
N VAL A 727 35.40 11.24 -27.16
CA VAL A 727 35.24 12.70 -27.23
C VAL A 727 34.12 13.10 -26.26
N VAL A 728 34.45 13.96 -25.29
CA VAL A 728 33.48 14.56 -24.37
C VAL A 728 32.93 15.84 -25.03
N ASN A 729 31.63 15.88 -25.32
CA ASN A 729 30.96 17.14 -25.66
C ASN A 729 30.21 17.67 -24.42
N GLU A 730 30.57 18.87 -23.97
CA GLU A 730 29.89 19.60 -22.91
C GLU A 730 28.54 20.13 -23.38
N PHE A 731 27.44 19.85 -22.66
CA PHE A 731 26.29 20.77 -22.48
C PHE A 731 25.38 20.27 -21.33
N GLY A 732 25.04 21.16 -20.37
CA GLY A 732 23.88 21.04 -19.47
C GLY A 732 24.16 21.00 -17.95
N HIS A 733 23.54 21.92 -17.19
CA HIS A 733 23.81 22.27 -15.79
C HIS A 733 23.74 21.14 -14.73
N ARG A 734 24.92 20.67 -14.28
CA ARG A 734 25.40 20.45 -12.88
C ARG A 734 26.60 19.50 -12.93
N GLY A 735 27.78 20.05 -13.17
CA GLY A 735 28.98 19.29 -13.54
C GLY A 735 29.57 18.39 -12.44
N VAL A 736 29.65 17.09 -12.74
CA VAL A 736 30.72 16.18 -12.31
C VAL A 736 31.11 15.34 -13.53
N PRO A 737 32.31 15.50 -14.11
CA PRO A 737 32.73 14.67 -15.23
C PRO A 737 33.12 13.27 -14.75
N VAL A 738 32.51 12.24 -15.33
CA VAL A 738 32.88 10.83 -15.14
C VAL A 738 33.73 10.40 -16.32
N VAL A 739 34.98 9.98 -16.05
CA VAL A 739 35.88 9.43 -17.08
C VAL A 739 35.89 7.91 -16.95
N LEU A 740 35.41 7.20 -17.96
CA LEU A 740 35.51 5.74 -18.06
C LEU A 740 36.58 5.38 -19.09
N GLN A 741 37.65 4.72 -18.64
CA GLN A 741 38.69 4.21 -19.52
C GLN A 741 38.56 2.69 -19.62
N ALA A 742 38.31 2.18 -20.82
CA ALA A 742 38.42 0.75 -21.09
C ALA A 742 39.91 0.42 -21.26
N VAL A 743 40.45 -0.43 -20.39
CA VAL A 743 41.79 -1.02 -20.55
C VAL A 743 41.60 -2.41 -21.14
N ASN A 744 42.31 -2.70 -22.23
CA ASN A 744 42.19 -3.94 -22.99
C ASN A 744 42.89 -5.11 -22.31
#